data_AF-J3J7D6-F1
#
_entry.id   AF-J3J7D6-F1
#
_cell.length_a   1.000
_cell.length_b   1.000
_cell.length_c   1.000
_cell.angle_alpha   90.00
_cell.angle_beta   90.00
_cell.angle_gamma   90.00
#
_symmetry.space_group_name_H-M   'P 1'
#
loop_
_entity.id
_entity.type
_entity.pdbx_description
1 polymer ?
#
loop_
_entity_poly.entity_id
_entity_poly.type
_entity_poly.pdbx_seq_one_letter_code
_entity_poly.pdbx_strand_id
1 'polypeptide(L)'
;MARGYRAILELEGTESAKQTADRLFHEWAHKKYPPGGSRAGVECDAEGIYRFGELTSKRDETADVVATRLSETSEDKHYERQLLEMVERREGGDQWIMRVYALHATKESNYDQVLWIEVTPPREGEWDAKPPALVRDLITEGHCHDRGMPLSDSPQSVADEEQVEQLIGWIHDERRRASVVVAAPLTDGNDSDALEAEYRWKDILRSLTKDSLGCASYFLLSPEAYRQFHARIGQGCAMPKGSLRTYLPGFRSDEPTDRLRHRVLTAGTLLRGYDEKNKRFRSELSAIIARTPCEYLWENGLDKELRRAQALLDKKRLTVPTFHPLRESARTVKLLDEKVRQRVAESFSVAASDARGSAEDSREPAHEAQEGLAPQTPEREVGAGSATSEPAPQRGQSQHLAWYEPLRRLIRRFLPAFNPRSHTELESGVAALESGLDAMNETHAQLAHKRAALEDELRVAEELLEEASQQSQEIEELKEEKKTLVDQLLEIQQEKERLSKRNRSLEWKLRNPDAKDGERDFVEEQLDESPQSMSELFDRMTQGKYESVTRYVVLSDPNAMVDDIMKLEELHGSRYVAAFWSYILVLRDYMRARESGDFSGGNVHDYLANPPDGYRTCSASRHKSNESDTVKGNEKMRRERTRPVPTEVDPRGEVEMWAHFAPTHCDQNAPRMHYYPDTEKTRKVYIGYIGRHLTNTKTN
;
A
#
# COMPACT_ATOMS: atom_id res chain seq x y z
N MET A 1 -0.89 4.18 -11.05
CA MET A 1 -1.47 4.04 -9.69
C MET A 1 -0.49 3.23 -8.88
N ALA A 2 -0.16 3.66 -7.68
CA ALA A 2 0.63 2.87 -6.74
C ALA A 2 -0.03 1.51 -6.47
N ARG A 3 0.78 0.45 -6.46
CA ARG A 3 0.31 -0.91 -6.23
C ARG A 3 0.21 -1.22 -4.73
N GLY A 4 -0.81 -2.00 -4.36
CA GLY A 4 -0.91 -2.62 -3.05
C GLY A 4 0.16 -3.69 -2.79
N TYR A 5 0.25 -4.10 -1.55
CA TYR A 5 1.08 -5.21 -1.11
C TYR A 5 0.23 -6.21 -0.35
N ARG A 6 0.45 -7.51 -0.62
CA ARG A 6 -0.18 -8.61 0.11
C ARG A 6 0.87 -9.65 0.47
N ALA A 7 0.81 -10.22 1.66
CA ALA A 7 1.51 -11.44 2.02
C ALA A 7 0.55 -12.43 2.69
N ILE A 8 0.70 -13.72 2.43
CA ILE A 8 -0.10 -14.79 3.02
C ILE A 8 0.88 -15.81 3.60
N LEU A 9 0.79 -16.04 4.91
CA LEU A 9 1.74 -16.83 5.68
C LEU A 9 0.97 -17.88 6.50
N GLU A 10 1.27 -19.15 6.27
CA GLU A 10 0.83 -20.25 7.12
C GLU A 10 1.82 -20.42 8.27
N LEU A 11 1.32 -20.54 9.50
CA LEU A 11 2.14 -20.62 10.71
C LEU A 11 2.29 -22.06 11.18
N GLU A 12 3.50 -22.45 11.59
CA GLU A 12 3.75 -23.65 12.40
C GLU A 12 3.98 -23.22 13.85
N GLY A 13 3.28 -23.81 14.79
CA GLY A 13 3.56 -23.57 16.20
C GLY A 13 2.36 -23.77 17.10
N THR A 14 2.58 -23.53 18.39
CA THR A 14 1.54 -23.65 19.42
C THR A 14 0.75 -22.36 19.62
N GLU A 15 1.27 -21.21 19.15
CA GLU A 15 0.56 -19.94 19.22
C GLU A 15 -0.48 -19.87 18.10
N SER A 16 -1.70 -19.45 18.43
CA SER A 16 -2.77 -19.31 17.43
C SER A 16 -2.53 -18.08 16.54
N ALA A 17 -2.94 -18.14 15.27
CA ALA A 17 -2.80 -17.03 14.33
C ALA A 17 -3.40 -15.72 14.87
N LYS A 18 -4.49 -15.78 15.63
CA LYS A 18 -5.12 -14.61 16.26
C LYS A 18 -4.21 -13.95 17.30
N GLN A 19 -3.59 -14.75 18.17
CA GLN A 19 -2.67 -14.25 19.19
C GLN A 19 -1.44 -13.61 18.53
N THR A 20 -0.87 -14.28 17.52
CA THR A 20 0.26 -13.74 16.75
C THR A 20 -0.11 -12.45 16.03
N ALA A 21 -1.29 -12.36 15.41
CA ALA A 21 -1.78 -11.13 14.77
C ALA A 21 -1.94 -9.99 15.77
N ASP A 22 -2.59 -10.23 16.91
CA ASP A 22 -2.79 -9.22 17.95
C ASP A 22 -1.44 -8.69 18.45
N ARG A 23 -0.51 -9.58 18.81
CA ARG A 23 0.82 -9.20 19.28
C ARG A 23 1.56 -8.35 18.25
N LEU A 24 1.68 -8.83 17.01
CA LEU A 24 2.43 -8.15 15.95
C LEU A 24 1.81 -6.80 15.58
N PHE A 25 0.48 -6.72 15.50
CA PHE A 25 -0.21 -5.47 15.19
C PHE A 25 0.04 -4.41 16.26
N HIS A 26 -0.12 -4.76 17.55
CA HIS A 26 0.08 -3.81 18.64
C HIS A 26 1.55 -3.40 18.76
N GLU A 27 2.50 -4.33 18.67
CA GLU A 27 3.93 -4.00 18.67
C GLU A 27 4.30 -3.06 17.53
N TRP A 28 3.79 -3.32 16.32
CA TRP A 28 4.01 -2.45 15.16
C TRP A 28 3.38 -1.07 15.35
N ALA A 29 2.13 -1.00 15.81
CA ALA A 29 1.42 0.25 16.05
C ALA A 29 2.13 1.09 17.12
N HIS A 30 2.59 0.48 18.22
CA HIS A 30 3.38 1.15 19.27
C HIS A 30 4.74 1.63 18.76
N LYS A 31 5.44 0.85 17.93
CA LYS A 31 6.72 1.27 17.31
C LYS A 31 6.50 2.48 16.38
N LYS A 32 5.37 2.53 15.68
CA LYS A 32 5.04 3.58 14.70
C LYS A 32 4.51 4.85 15.38
N TYR A 33 3.62 4.72 16.35
CA TYR A 33 3.03 5.78 17.15
C TYR A 33 3.38 5.55 18.63
N PRO A 34 4.58 5.97 19.06
CA PRO A 34 4.98 5.82 20.45
C PRO A 34 4.04 6.62 21.36
N PRO A 35 3.67 6.09 22.54
CA PRO A 35 2.84 6.81 23.49
C PRO A 35 3.55 8.08 23.95
N GLY A 36 2.97 9.24 23.65
CA GLY A 36 3.50 10.55 24.05
C GLY A 36 2.91 10.99 25.40
N GLY A 37 3.71 10.99 26.46
CA GLY A 37 3.29 11.54 27.77
C GLY A 37 2.00 10.91 28.32
N SER A 38 1.00 11.73 28.71
CA SER A 38 -0.27 11.24 29.29
C SER A 38 -1.27 10.68 28.28
N ARG A 39 -0.90 10.49 27.01
CA ARG A 39 -1.77 9.87 25.99
C ARG A 39 -1.47 8.37 25.93
N ALA A 40 -2.51 7.56 26.20
CA ALA A 40 -2.46 6.11 25.98
C ALA A 40 -2.08 5.82 24.50
N GLY A 41 -1.33 4.75 24.27
CA GLY A 41 -0.95 4.33 22.93
C GLY A 41 -2.15 3.87 22.08
N VAL A 42 -1.88 3.32 20.90
CA VAL A 42 -2.92 2.69 20.07
C VAL A 42 -3.28 1.33 20.69
N GLU A 43 -4.20 1.35 21.67
CA GLU A 43 -4.70 0.17 22.38
C GLU A 43 -6.12 -0.18 21.90
N CYS A 44 -6.31 -1.41 21.41
CA CYS A 44 -7.56 -1.89 20.81
C CYS A 44 -8.05 -3.18 21.49
N ASP A 45 -8.32 -3.12 22.80
CA ASP A 45 -8.57 -4.32 23.62
C ASP A 45 -9.90 -5.02 23.36
N ALA A 46 -10.93 -4.28 22.93
CA ALA A 46 -12.26 -4.82 22.66
C ALA A 46 -12.55 -4.82 21.15
N GLU A 47 -13.59 -5.55 20.77
CA GLU A 47 -14.10 -5.52 19.40
C GLU A 47 -14.78 -4.18 19.11
N GLY A 48 -14.34 -3.50 18.04
CA GLY A 48 -14.87 -2.18 17.66
C GLY A 48 -13.96 -1.36 16.75
N ILE A 49 -14.46 -0.18 16.42
CA ILE A 49 -13.75 0.84 15.63
C ILE A 49 -13.25 1.93 16.57
N TYR A 50 -11.95 2.13 16.65
CA TYR A 50 -11.28 3.08 17.53
C TYR A 50 -10.84 4.31 16.75
N ARG A 51 -11.47 5.46 17.03
CA ARG A 51 -11.09 6.76 16.45
C ARG A 51 -10.16 7.49 17.40
N PHE A 52 -8.85 7.39 17.15
CA PHE A 52 -7.83 8.06 17.97
C PHE A 52 -7.74 9.54 17.64
N GLY A 53 -8.03 9.96 16.40
CA GLY A 53 -7.79 11.33 15.97
C GLY A 53 -6.35 11.53 15.53
N GLU A 54 -5.86 12.78 15.60
CA GLU A 54 -4.51 13.13 15.20
C GLU A 54 -3.44 12.55 16.13
N LEU A 55 -2.61 11.68 15.58
CA LEU A 55 -1.42 11.12 16.22
C LEU A 55 -0.16 11.51 15.44
N THR A 56 0.91 11.80 16.17
CA THR A 56 2.24 12.05 15.60
C THR A 56 3.04 10.75 15.61
N SER A 57 3.51 10.34 14.45
CA SER A 57 4.35 9.14 14.31
C SER A 57 5.78 9.39 14.81
N LYS A 58 6.56 8.31 14.97
CA LYS A 58 7.99 8.38 15.28
C LYS A 58 8.82 9.19 14.27
N ARG A 59 8.30 9.41 13.06
CA ARG A 59 8.93 10.21 12.00
C ARG A 59 8.49 11.68 11.99
N ASP A 60 7.80 12.12 13.04
CA ASP A 60 7.25 13.48 13.16
C ASP A 60 6.20 13.81 12.09
N GLU A 61 5.51 12.78 11.58
CA GLU A 61 4.39 12.92 10.65
C GLU A 61 3.07 12.80 11.42
N THR A 62 2.17 13.77 11.27
CA THR A 62 0.83 13.75 11.87
C THR A 62 -0.18 13.11 10.92
N ALA A 63 -1.04 12.23 11.44
CA ALA A 63 -2.14 11.62 10.70
C ALA A 63 -3.36 11.41 11.61
N ASP A 64 -4.56 11.50 11.05
CA ASP A 64 -5.78 11.01 11.70
C ASP A 64 -5.81 9.48 11.62
N VAL A 65 -5.78 8.83 12.79
CA VAL A 65 -5.65 7.38 12.90
C VAL A 65 -6.96 6.76 13.38
N VAL A 66 -7.43 5.78 12.62
CA VAL A 66 -8.54 4.90 12.98
C VAL A 66 -8.06 3.46 12.99
N ALA A 67 -8.19 2.76 14.11
CA ALA A 67 -7.94 1.33 14.18
C ALA A 67 -9.27 0.57 14.26
N THR A 68 -9.34 -0.64 13.72
CA THR A 68 -10.52 -1.50 13.80
C THR A 68 -10.10 -2.89 14.21
N ARG A 69 -10.76 -3.45 15.22
CA ARG A 69 -10.60 -4.85 15.63
C ARG A 69 -11.94 -5.56 15.49
N LEU A 70 -11.99 -6.58 14.64
CA LEU A 70 -13.14 -7.47 14.46
C LEU A 70 -12.71 -8.90 14.75
N SER A 71 -13.59 -9.68 15.36
CA SER A 71 -13.36 -11.10 15.61
C SER A 71 -14.64 -11.87 15.38
N GLU A 72 -14.61 -12.93 14.58
CA GLU A 72 -15.77 -13.76 14.31
C GLU A 72 -15.41 -15.22 14.54
N THR A 73 -16.35 -15.96 15.12
CA THR A 73 -16.20 -17.39 15.36
C THR A 73 -17.46 -18.05 14.84
N SER A 74 -17.27 -19.07 13.99
CA SER A 74 -18.37 -19.85 13.43
C SER A 74 -19.18 -20.53 14.54
N GLU A 75 -20.47 -20.78 14.31
CA GLU A 75 -21.39 -21.37 15.30
C GLU A 75 -20.89 -22.73 15.83
N ASP A 76 -20.28 -23.50 14.94
CA ASP A 76 -19.69 -24.81 15.20
C ASP A 76 -18.27 -24.74 15.80
N LYS A 77 -17.73 -23.53 15.97
CA LYS A 77 -16.37 -23.22 16.45
C LYS A 77 -15.24 -23.85 15.64
N HIS A 78 -15.51 -24.27 14.40
CA HIS A 78 -14.45 -24.81 13.55
C HIS A 78 -13.60 -23.73 12.91
N TYR A 79 -14.13 -22.51 12.78
CA TYR A 79 -13.43 -21.37 12.22
C TYR A 79 -13.40 -20.21 13.22
N GLU A 80 -12.22 -19.65 13.41
CA GLU A 80 -12.04 -18.37 14.10
C GLU A 80 -11.32 -17.39 13.17
N ARG A 81 -11.84 -16.18 13.10
CA ARG A 81 -11.44 -15.14 12.14
C ARG A 81 -11.20 -13.85 12.89
N GLN A 82 -10.19 -13.09 12.49
CA GLN A 82 -9.90 -11.78 13.06
C GLN A 82 -9.44 -10.80 11.98
N LEU A 83 -9.85 -9.55 12.10
CA LEU A 83 -9.30 -8.42 11.34
C LEU A 83 -8.79 -7.36 12.32
N LEU A 84 -7.55 -6.95 12.11
CA LEU A 84 -6.94 -5.76 12.70
C LEU A 84 -6.60 -4.80 11.55
N GLU A 85 -7.28 -3.67 11.50
CA GLU A 85 -7.09 -2.64 10.47
C GLU A 85 -6.56 -1.36 11.11
N MET A 86 -5.63 -0.68 10.45
CA MET A 86 -5.25 0.69 10.76
C MET A 86 -5.38 1.54 9.50
N VAL A 87 -6.19 2.59 9.58
CA VAL A 87 -6.38 3.59 8.53
C VAL A 87 -5.72 4.88 8.99
N GLU A 88 -4.81 5.39 8.18
CA GLU A 88 -4.10 6.65 8.41
C GLU A 88 -4.48 7.64 7.33
N ARG A 89 -5.01 8.79 7.71
CA ARG A 89 -5.31 9.90 6.79
C ARG A 89 -4.41 11.08 7.09
N ARG A 90 -3.68 11.54 6.07
CA ARG A 90 -2.85 12.76 6.15
C ARG A 90 -3.65 13.98 5.66
N GLU A 91 -3.20 15.18 6.02
CA GLU A 91 -3.86 16.44 5.63
C GLU A 91 -4.05 16.60 4.10
N GLY A 92 -3.17 16.00 3.29
CA GLY A 92 -3.26 16.01 1.83
C GLY A 92 -4.31 15.06 1.22
N GLY A 93 -5.11 14.36 2.02
CA GLY A 93 -6.08 13.36 1.55
C GLY A 93 -5.48 11.98 1.28
N ASP A 94 -4.16 11.83 1.43
CA ASP A 94 -3.48 10.54 1.34
C ASP A 94 -3.96 9.59 2.43
N GLN A 95 -4.57 8.49 2.00
CA GLN A 95 -5.05 7.44 2.89
C GLN A 95 -4.23 6.16 2.71
N TRP A 96 -3.56 5.76 3.79
CA TRP A 96 -2.91 4.45 3.89
C TRP A 96 -3.79 3.50 4.71
N ILE A 97 -3.93 2.26 4.24
CA ILE A 97 -4.68 1.22 4.94
C ILE A 97 -3.75 0.03 5.15
N MET A 98 -3.57 -0.39 6.40
CA MET A 98 -2.90 -1.63 6.77
C MET A 98 -3.92 -2.58 7.39
N ARG A 99 -3.99 -3.81 6.89
CA ARG A 99 -4.87 -4.87 7.41
C ARG A 99 -4.05 -6.10 7.75
N VAL A 100 -4.28 -6.64 8.93
CA VAL A 100 -3.82 -7.97 9.33
C VAL A 100 -5.06 -8.80 9.56
N TYR A 101 -5.16 -9.90 8.83
CA TYR A 101 -6.19 -10.88 9.01
C TYR A 101 -5.58 -12.15 9.60
N ALA A 102 -6.33 -12.80 10.48
CA ALA A 102 -6.00 -14.11 11.01
C ALA A 102 -7.17 -15.07 10.82
N LEU A 103 -6.84 -16.29 10.45
CA LEU A 103 -7.78 -17.40 10.34
C LEU A 103 -7.17 -18.61 11.04
N HIS A 104 -7.93 -19.17 11.97
CA HIS A 104 -7.70 -20.49 12.51
C HIS A 104 -8.85 -21.40 12.07
N ALA A 105 -8.55 -22.59 11.57
CA ALA A 105 -9.56 -23.60 11.25
C ALA A 105 -9.15 -25.00 11.71
N THR A 106 -10.10 -25.77 12.24
CA THR A 106 -9.84 -27.10 12.84
C THR A 106 -10.36 -28.29 12.03
N LYS A 107 -11.32 -28.09 11.11
CA LYS A 107 -11.86 -29.14 10.22
C LYS A 107 -12.22 -28.61 8.85
N GLU A 108 -12.04 -29.45 7.83
CA GLU A 108 -12.51 -29.23 6.46
C GLU A 108 -12.03 -27.91 5.82
N SER A 109 -10.83 -27.46 6.21
CA SER A 109 -10.19 -26.25 5.71
C SER A 109 -8.90 -26.60 4.99
N ASN A 110 -8.52 -25.78 4.00
CA ASN A 110 -7.18 -25.85 3.42
C ASN A 110 -6.12 -25.21 4.34
N TYR A 111 -6.52 -24.64 5.47
CA TYR A 111 -5.68 -23.88 6.39
C TYR A 111 -5.87 -24.38 7.82
N ASP A 112 -4.79 -24.40 8.60
CA ASP A 112 -4.88 -24.60 10.06
C ASP A 112 -4.72 -23.25 10.76
N GLN A 113 -3.56 -22.60 10.56
CA GLN A 113 -3.24 -21.27 11.06
C GLN A 113 -2.70 -20.43 9.90
N VAL A 114 -3.41 -19.38 9.51
CA VAL A 114 -2.97 -18.49 8.42
C VAL A 114 -3.16 -17.03 8.78
N LEU A 115 -2.12 -16.24 8.49
CA LEU A 115 -2.11 -14.79 8.53
C LEU A 115 -2.04 -14.26 7.11
N TRP A 116 -2.85 -13.26 6.78
CA TRP A 116 -2.62 -12.49 5.58
C TRP A 116 -2.68 -11.00 5.85
N ILE A 117 -1.74 -10.29 5.25
CA ILE A 117 -1.47 -8.89 5.53
C ILE A 117 -1.61 -8.13 4.23
N GLU A 118 -2.36 -7.03 4.26
CA GLU A 118 -2.57 -6.16 3.11
C GLU A 118 -2.15 -4.73 3.46
N VAL A 119 -1.45 -4.08 2.54
CA VAL A 119 -1.15 -2.66 2.59
C VAL A 119 -1.67 -2.01 1.32
N THR A 120 -2.63 -1.11 1.46
CA THR A 120 -3.19 -0.33 0.35
C THR A 120 -2.62 1.09 0.41
N PRO A 121 -1.91 1.54 -0.63
CA PRO A 121 -1.42 2.91 -0.73
C PRO A 121 -2.54 3.89 -1.12
N PRO A 122 -2.29 5.20 -1.04
CA PRO A 122 -3.19 6.22 -1.57
C PRO A 122 -3.50 5.99 -3.05
N ARG A 123 -4.74 6.26 -3.49
CA ARG A 123 -5.21 6.00 -4.86
C ARG A 123 -4.36 6.71 -5.93
N GLU A 124 -3.93 7.93 -5.64
CA GLU A 124 -3.07 8.76 -6.51
C GLU A 124 -1.59 8.70 -6.10
N GLY A 125 -1.21 7.74 -5.25
CA GLY A 125 0.16 7.59 -4.79
C GLY A 125 1.13 7.30 -5.93
N GLU A 126 2.31 7.90 -5.84
CA GLU A 126 3.43 7.65 -6.76
C GLU A 126 4.17 6.33 -6.44
N TRP A 127 4.09 5.87 -5.19
CA TRP A 127 4.95 4.81 -4.66
C TRP A 127 4.18 3.56 -4.30
N ASP A 128 4.64 2.41 -4.79
CA ASP A 128 4.12 1.10 -4.41
C ASP A 128 4.22 0.86 -2.90
N ALA A 129 3.24 0.13 -2.36
CA ALA A 129 3.29 -0.32 -0.98
C ALA A 129 4.45 -1.28 -0.76
N LYS A 130 5.24 -1.02 0.28
CA LYS A 130 6.35 -1.88 0.71
C LYS A 130 5.88 -2.85 1.81
N PRO A 131 6.58 -3.98 1.99
CA PRO A 131 6.31 -4.87 3.11
C PRO A 131 6.37 -4.12 4.45
N PRO A 132 5.31 -4.15 5.28
CA PRO A 132 5.33 -3.52 6.59
C PRO A 132 6.30 -4.25 7.51
N ALA A 133 6.86 -3.54 8.50
CA ALA A 133 7.85 -4.10 9.41
C ALA A 133 7.34 -5.34 10.16
N LEU A 134 6.03 -5.44 10.43
CA LEU A 134 5.42 -6.62 11.06
C LEU A 134 5.59 -7.91 10.24
N VAL A 135 5.60 -7.83 8.90
CA VAL A 135 5.84 -9.02 8.05
C VAL A 135 7.29 -9.49 8.20
N ARG A 136 8.21 -8.54 8.33
CA ARG A 136 9.62 -8.85 8.60
C ARG A 136 9.78 -9.49 9.96
N ASP A 137 9.21 -8.88 11.00
CA ASP A 137 9.29 -9.40 12.36
C ASP A 137 8.72 -10.85 12.39
N LEU A 138 7.57 -11.08 11.76
CA LEU A 138 6.95 -12.40 11.64
C LEU A 138 7.83 -13.44 10.92
N ILE A 139 8.37 -13.11 9.74
CA ILE A 139 9.21 -14.06 8.99
C ILE A 139 10.55 -14.32 9.70
N THR A 140 11.12 -13.31 10.36
CA THR A 140 12.38 -13.45 11.09
C THR A 140 12.20 -14.27 12.39
N GLU A 141 11.01 -14.27 13.01
CA GLU A 141 10.67 -15.19 14.13
C GLU A 141 10.71 -16.67 13.71
N GLY A 142 10.55 -16.96 12.40
CA GLY A 142 10.58 -18.30 11.84
C GLY A 142 9.19 -18.94 11.72
N HIS A 143 9.14 -20.20 11.31
CA HIS A 143 7.92 -21.02 11.24
C HIS A 143 6.81 -20.49 10.32
N CYS A 144 7.18 -19.72 9.30
CA CYS A 144 6.29 -19.23 8.28
C CYS A 144 6.51 -19.99 6.97
N HIS A 145 5.42 -20.42 6.34
CA HIS A 145 5.48 -21.14 5.07
C HIS A 145 4.32 -20.75 4.15
N ASP A 146 4.48 -21.11 2.89
CA ASP A 146 3.44 -21.09 1.88
C ASP A 146 3.29 -22.50 1.32
N ARG A 147 2.24 -23.23 1.73
CA ARG A 147 1.99 -24.62 1.31
C ARG A 147 3.18 -25.55 1.53
N GLY A 148 3.87 -25.39 2.67
CA GLY A 148 5.06 -26.16 3.03
C GLY A 148 6.37 -25.64 2.45
N MET A 149 6.36 -24.62 1.58
CA MET A 149 7.58 -23.91 1.19
C MET A 149 7.93 -22.87 2.25
N PRO A 150 9.15 -22.89 2.82
CA PRO A 150 9.55 -21.91 3.84
C PRO A 150 9.60 -20.49 3.27
N LEU A 151 9.07 -19.52 4.02
CA LEU A 151 9.21 -18.09 3.77
C LEU A 151 10.37 -17.56 4.62
N SER A 152 11.36 -16.93 3.99
CA SER A 152 12.60 -16.49 4.64
C SER A 152 12.95 -15.05 4.30
N ASP A 153 13.58 -14.34 5.23
CA ASP A 153 14.07 -12.97 5.03
C ASP A 153 15.42 -12.92 4.29
N SER A 154 16.04 -14.08 4.06
CA SER A 154 17.33 -14.22 3.40
C SER A 154 17.38 -15.46 2.49
N PRO A 155 18.27 -15.47 1.47
CA PRO A 155 18.38 -16.62 0.57
C PRO A 155 18.76 -17.89 1.33
N GLN A 156 18.01 -18.97 1.11
CA GLN A 156 18.29 -20.29 1.67
C GLN A 156 19.27 -21.04 0.78
N SER A 157 20.28 -21.68 1.38
CA SER A 157 21.28 -22.43 0.61
C SER A 157 20.74 -23.83 0.29
N VAL A 158 20.85 -24.21 -0.98
CA VAL A 158 20.49 -25.54 -1.50
C VAL A 158 21.77 -26.20 -1.97
N ALA A 159 22.20 -27.24 -1.28
CA ALA A 159 23.52 -27.82 -1.43
C ALA A 159 23.51 -29.27 -1.95
N ASP A 160 22.53 -30.06 -1.52
CA ASP A 160 22.43 -31.49 -1.82
C ASP A 160 21.25 -31.83 -2.75
N GLU A 161 21.19 -33.10 -3.17
CA GLU A 161 20.23 -33.60 -4.14
C GLU A 161 18.79 -33.62 -3.62
N GLU A 162 18.61 -33.93 -2.33
CA GLU A 162 17.30 -33.96 -1.68
C GLU A 162 16.70 -32.56 -1.62
N GLN A 163 17.51 -31.55 -1.28
CA GLN A 163 17.10 -30.14 -1.30
C GLN A 163 16.79 -29.64 -2.71
N VAL A 164 17.52 -30.10 -3.73
CA VAL A 164 17.21 -29.78 -5.14
C VAL A 164 15.87 -30.38 -5.54
N GLU A 165 15.61 -31.63 -5.19
CA GLU A 165 14.33 -32.29 -5.46
C GLU A 165 13.18 -31.57 -4.75
N GLN A 166 13.36 -31.20 -3.49
CA GLN A 166 12.39 -30.42 -2.73
C GLN A 166 12.11 -29.05 -3.36
N LEU A 167 13.17 -28.32 -3.77
CA LEU A 167 13.02 -27.04 -4.45
C LEU A 167 12.24 -27.16 -5.76
N ILE A 168 12.55 -28.17 -6.58
CA ILE A 168 11.83 -28.43 -7.83
C ILE A 168 10.36 -28.78 -7.53
N GLY A 169 10.12 -29.56 -6.47
CA GLY A 169 8.78 -29.85 -5.96
C GLY A 169 7.99 -28.58 -5.64
N TRP A 170 8.57 -27.64 -4.90
CA TRP A 170 7.92 -26.35 -4.61
C TRP A 170 7.68 -25.51 -5.86
N ILE A 171 8.58 -25.54 -6.84
CA ILE A 171 8.39 -24.82 -8.12
C ILE A 171 7.15 -25.36 -8.85
N HIS A 172 6.94 -26.68 -8.85
CA HIS A 172 5.83 -27.36 -9.54
C HIS A 172 4.54 -27.44 -8.70
N ASP A 173 4.55 -27.09 -7.41
CA ASP A 173 3.34 -27.12 -6.59
C ASP A 173 2.35 -26.03 -7.05
N GLU A 174 1.25 -26.45 -7.66
CA GLU A 174 0.19 -25.56 -8.16
C GLU A 174 -0.55 -24.82 -7.04
N ARG A 175 -0.44 -25.29 -5.78
CA ARG A 175 -1.09 -24.65 -4.63
C ARG A 175 -0.30 -23.47 -4.09
N ARG A 176 0.99 -23.38 -4.43
CA ARG A 176 1.90 -22.31 -4.00
C ARG A 176 1.36 -20.95 -4.45
N ARG A 177 1.49 -19.94 -3.59
CA ARG A 177 1.07 -18.55 -3.87
C ARG A 177 2.28 -17.63 -4.01
N ALA A 178 3.27 -17.76 -3.14
CA ALA A 178 4.50 -16.96 -3.17
C ALA A 178 5.42 -17.41 -4.31
N SER A 179 6.13 -16.48 -4.93
CA SER A 179 7.08 -16.79 -6.01
C SER A 179 8.34 -17.48 -5.50
N VAL A 180 8.98 -18.32 -6.32
CA VAL A 180 10.27 -18.95 -6.00
C VAL A 180 11.34 -18.24 -6.81
N VAL A 181 12.31 -17.63 -6.15
CA VAL A 181 13.46 -16.99 -6.79
C VAL A 181 14.68 -17.86 -6.57
N VAL A 182 15.24 -18.39 -7.66
CA VAL A 182 16.43 -19.24 -7.61
C VAL A 182 17.63 -18.48 -8.14
N ALA A 183 18.70 -18.45 -7.35
CA ALA A 183 19.98 -17.86 -7.68
C ALA A 183 20.98 -18.95 -8.06
N ALA A 184 21.64 -18.78 -9.20
CA ALA A 184 22.77 -19.60 -9.58
C ALA A 184 24.03 -19.19 -8.79
N PRO A 185 24.96 -20.13 -8.55
CA PRO A 185 26.26 -19.85 -7.95
C PRO A 185 27.10 -18.95 -8.87
N LEU A 186 28.10 -18.28 -8.29
CA LEU A 186 29.09 -17.51 -9.05
C LEU A 186 30.23 -18.39 -9.57
N THR A 187 30.57 -19.44 -8.82
CA THR A 187 31.77 -20.26 -9.03
C THR A 187 31.43 -21.73 -9.27
N ASP A 188 32.40 -22.48 -9.77
CA ASP A 188 32.33 -23.94 -9.96
C ASP A 188 33.12 -24.73 -8.90
N GLY A 189 33.93 -24.03 -8.10
CA GLY A 189 34.91 -24.59 -7.20
C GLY A 189 34.41 -24.77 -5.78
N ASN A 190 35.07 -25.66 -5.04
CA ASN A 190 34.87 -25.88 -3.60
C ASN A 190 36.12 -25.48 -2.80
N ASP A 191 37.05 -24.75 -3.41
CA ASP A 191 38.22 -24.21 -2.73
C ASP A 191 37.85 -23.03 -1.82
N SER A 192 38.78 -22.66 -0.92
CA SER A 192 38.52 -21.64 0.12
C SER A 192 38.11 -20.29 -0.48
N ASP A 193 38.69 -19.91 -1.62
CA ASP A 193 38.40 -18.64 -2.27
C ASP A 193 37.02 -18.66 -2.95
N ALA A 194 36.61 -19.78 -3.54
CA ALA A 194 35.27 -19.94 -4.10
C ALA A 194 34.18 -19.94 -3.02
N LEU A 195 34.42 -20.62 -1.88
CA LEU A 195 33.49 -20.59 -0.74
C LEU A 195 33.30 -19.17 -0.21
N GLU A 196 34.38 -18.41 -0.05
CA GLU A 196 34.33 -17.00 0.36
C GLU A 196 33.54 -16.14 -0.66
N ALA A 197 33.72 -16.38 -1.96
CA ALA A 197 32.95 -15.70 -3.01
C ALA A 197 31.44 -16.03 -2.93
N GLU A 198 31.08 -17.29 -2.70
CA GLU A 198 29.67 -17.70 -2.54
C GLU A 198 29.04 -17.14 -1.25
N TYR A 199 29.79 -17.05 -0.14
CA TYR A 199 29.30 -16.40 1.08
C TYR A 199 29.02 -14.91 0.85
N ARG A 200 29.93 -14.20 0.17
CA ARG A 200 29.71 -12.80 -0.22
C ARG A 200 28.52 -12.67 -1.14
N TRP A 201 28.37 -13.60 -2.08
CA TRP A 201 27.24 -13.61 -2.99
C TRP A 201 25.91 -13.70 -2.26
N LYS A 202 25.81 -14.64 -1.32
CA LYS A 202 24.63 -14.80 -0.46
C LYS A 202 24.31 -13.54 0.33
N ASP A 203 25.31 -12.87 0.90
CA ASP A 203 25.09 -11.64 1.68
C ASP A 203 24.65 -10.46 0.80
N ILE A 204 25.22 -10.35 -0.41
CA ILE A 204 24.80 -9.34 -1.39
C ILE A 204 23.35 -9.59 -1.83
N LEU A 205 22.98 -10.84 -2.12
CA LEU A 205 21.62 -11.23 -2.50
C LEU A 205 20.57 -10.94 -1.42
N ARG A 206 20.95 -10.96 -0.13
CA ARG A 206 20.06 -10.58 0.99
C ARG A 206 19.50 -9.16 0.83
N SER A 207 20.19 -8.26 0.13
CA SER A 207 19.67 -6.92 -0.12
C SER A 207 18.43 -6.90 -1.04
N LEU A 208 18.24 -7.92 -1.88
CA LEU A 208 17.15 -8.03 -2.86
C LEU A 208 15.86 -8.63 -2.30
N THR A 209 15.91 -9.27 -1.13
CA THR A 209 14.74 -9.95 -0.53
C THR A 209 13.76 -8.97 0.12
N LYS A 210 14.20 -7.74 0.40
CA LYS A 210 13.52 -6.82 1.31
C LYS A 210 12.19 -6.31 0.79
N ASP A 211 12.06 -6.04 -0.51
CA ASP A 211 10.86 -5.44 -1.09
C ASP A 211 9.81 -6.50 -1.50
N SER A 212 10.17 -7.79 -1.53
CA SER A 212 9.28 -8.90 -1.89
C SER A 212 9.01 -9.87 -0.73
N LEU A 213 9.32 -9.44 0.49
CA LEU A 213 9.21 -10.28 1.68
C LEU A 213 7.78 -10.83 1.80
N GLY A 214 7.60 -12.12 2.08
CA GLY A 214 6.29 -12.77 2.11
C GLY A 214 5.60 -12.96 0.75
N CYS A 215 6.09 -12.33 -0.33
CA CYS A 215 5.62 -12.54 -1.70
C CYS A 215 6.52 -13.50 -2.49
N ALA A 216 7.78 -13.65 -2.08
CA ALA A 216 8.74 -14.55 -2.71
C ALA A 216 9.72 -15.15 -1.69
N SER A 217 10.13 -16.39 -1.94
CA SER A 217 11.24 -17.07 -1.26
C SER A 217 12.46 -17.19 -2.16
N TYR A 218 13.65 -17.03 -1.58
CA TYR A 218 14.90 -16.98 -2.32
C TYR A 218 15.75 -18.20 -1.97
N PHE A 219 16.28 -18.86 -3.00
CA PHE A 219 17.13 -20.04 -2.88
C PHE A 219 18.43 -19.82 -3.65
N LEU A 220 19.57 -20.10 -3.02
CA LEU A 220 20.90 -20.05 -3.62
C LEU A 220 21.43 -21.46 -3.79
N LEU A 221 21.67 -21.86 -5.04
CA LEU A 221 22.20 -23.18 -5.38
C LEU A 221 23.72 -23.23 -5.18
N SER A 222 24.23 -24.30 -4.57
CA SER A 222 25.66 -24.65 -4.61
C SER A 222 26.09 -25.03 -6.03
N PRO A 223 27.39 -25.08 -6.34
CA PRO A 223 27.89 -25.53 -7.65
C PRO A 223 27.40 -26.94 -8.05
N GLU A 224 27.32 -27.87 -7.10
CA GLU A 224 26.80 -29.22 -7.35
C GLU A 224 25.27 -29.19 -7.53
N ALA A 225 24.55 -28.53 -6.63
CA ALA A 225 23.10 -28.39 -6.70
C ALA A 225 22.66 -27.70 -7.99
N TYR A 226 23.43 -26.73 -8.49
CA TYR A 226 23.18 -26.06 -9.76
C TYR A 226 23.24 -27.02 -10.96
N ARG A 227 24.22 -27.93 -11.00
CA ARG A 227 24.30 -28.94 -12.06
C ARG A 227 23.08 -29.87 -12.05
N GLN A 228 22.66 -30.30 -10.86
CA GLN A 228 21.50 -31.18 -10.70
C GLN A 228 20.19 -30.46 -11.03
N PHE A 229 20.02 -29.24 -10.53
CA PHE A 229 18.86 -28.39 -10.84
C PHE A 229 18.73 -28.14 -12.34
N HIS A 230 19.83 -27.78 -13.01
CA HIS A 230 19.85 -27.54 -14.45
C HIS A 230 19.48 -28.79 -15.26
N ALA A 231 19.84 -29.99 -14.78
CA ALA A 231 19.48 -31.24 -15.45
C ALA A 231 18.00 -31.62 -15.27
N ARG A 232 17.36 -31.22 -14.16
CA ARG A 232 16.03 -31.70 -13.75
C ARG A 232 14.88 -30.73 -13.99
N ILE A 233 15.11 -29.41 -13.97
CA ILE A 233 14.03 -28.40 -14.05
C ILE A 233 13.32 -28.34 -15.42
N GLY A 234 13.93 -28.89 -16.47
CA GLY A 234 13.40 -28.88 -17.85
C GLY A 234 14.19 -27.99 -18.81
N GLN A 235 14.10 -28.28 -20.11
CA GLN A 235 14.88 -27.63 -21.15
C GLN A 235 14.48 -26.15 -21.32
N GLY A 236 15.43 -25.23 -21.15
CA GLY A 236 15.17 -23.79 -21.23
C GLY A 236 14.55 -23.17 -19.97
N CYS A 237 14.30 -23.99 -18.94
CA CYS A 237 13.78 -23.55 -17.64
C CYS A 237 14.88 -23.19 -16.63
N ALA A 238 16.15 -23.53 -16.91
CA ALA A 238 17.29 -23.14 -16.09
C ALA A 238 17.72 -21.66 -16.32
N MET A 239 18.73 -21.20 -15.59
CA MET A 239 19.35 -19.88 -15.74
C MET A 239 20.87 -20.00 -15.84
N PRO A 240 21.58 -19.03 -16.47
CA PRO A 240 23.04 -19.00 -16.45
C PRO A 240 23.62 -18.77 -15.05
N LYS A 241 24.92 -19.03 -14.88
CA LYS A 241 25.66 -18.70 -13.65
C LYS A 241 25.59 -17.22 -13.31
N GLY A 242 25.71 -16.92 -12.01
CA GLY A 242 25.59 -15.56 -11.48
C GLY A 242 24.28 -14.84 -11.80
N SER A 243 23.24 -15.60 -12.18
CA SER A 243 21.93 -15.07 -12.58
C SER A 243 20.86 -15.51 -11.59
N LEU A 244 19.73 -14.80 -11.59
CA LEU A 244 18.52 -15.13 -10.83
C LEU A 244 17.39 -15.49 -11.79
N ARG A 245 16.51 -16.41 -11.40
CA ARG A 245 15.26 -16.66 -12.10
C ARG A 245 14.08 -16.67 -11.13
N THR A 246 13.01 -15.98 -11.50
CA THR A 246 11.77 -15.92 -10.73
C THR A 246 10.73 -16.86 -11.33
N TYR A 247 10.37 -17.91 -10.59
CA TYR A 247 9.29 -18.84 -10.92
C TYR A 247 7.98 -18.42 -10.24
N LEU A 248 7.10 -17.79 -11.01
CA LEU A 248 5.73 -17.52 -10.63
C LEU A 248 4.94 -18.83 -10.40
N PRO A 249 3.84 -18.80 -9.63
CA PRO A 249 2.98 -19.97 -9.50
C PRO A 249 2.35 -20.44 -10.81
N GLY A 250 1.99 -21.73 -10.85
CA GLY A 250 1.49 -22.39 -12.06
C GLY A 250 2.57 -22.58 -13.12
N PHE A 251 3.77 -22.99 -12.71
CA PHE A 251 4.91 -23.29 -13.59
C PHE A 251 4.68 -24.62 -14.34
N ARG A 252 4.89 -24.60 -15.66
CA ARG A 252 4.73 -25.73 -16.57
C ARG A 252 5.97 -25.89 -17.44
N SER A 253 6.76 -26.93 -17.17
CA SER A 253 8.02 -27.19 -17.88
C SER A 253 7.82 -27.77 -19.29
N ASP A 254 6.66 -28.35 -19.57
CA ASP A 254 6.28 -28.96 -20.84
C ASP A 254 5.81 -27.93 -21.87
N GLU A 255 5.36 -26.75 -21.43
CA GLU A 255 4.87 -25.68 -22.28
C GLU A 255 5.98 -24.69 -22.67
N PRO A 256 6.41 -24.62 -23.95
CA PRO A 256 7.52 -23.75 -24.36
C PRO A 256 7.28 -22.26 -24.08
N THR A 257 6.04 -21.79 -24.09
CA THR A 257 5.65 -20.39 -23.89
C THR A 257 5.67 -19.98 -22.41
N ASP A 258 5.47 -20.91 -21.50
CA ASP A 258 5.41 -20.64 -20.06
C ASP A 258 6.74 -20.06 -19.54
N ARG A 259 7.86 -20.47 -20.15
CA ARG A 259 9.21 -19.95 -19.83
C ARG A 259 9.29 -18.42 -19.82
N LEU A 260 8.46 -17.72 -20.60
CA LEU A 260 8.45 -16.26 -20.73
C LEU A 260 7.83 -15.55 -19.53
N ARG A 261 6.92 -16.21 -18.79
CA ARG A 261 6.36 -15.70 -17.52
C ARG A 261 7.43 -15.66 -16.41
N HIS A 262 8.48 -16.46 -16.57
CA HIS A 262 9.51 -16.68 -15.56
C HIS A 262 10.77 -15.87 -15.87
N ARG A 263 10.79 -14.66 -15.33
CA ARG A 263 11.85 -13.67 -15.57
C ARG A 263 13.24 -14.20 -15.16
N VAL A 264 14.23 -13.99 -16.03
CA VAL A 264 15.65 -14.22 -15.75
C VAL A 264 16.37 -12.89 -15.65
N LEU A 265 17.12 -12.69 -14.56
CA LEU A 265 18.06 -11.59 -14.41
C LEU A 265 19.48 -12.11 -14.55
N THR A 266 20.13 -11.71 -15.64
CA THR A 266 21.50 -12.11 -15.97
C THR A 266 22.52 -11.51 -15.01
N ALA A 267 23.69 -12.14 -14.90
CA ALA A 267 24.83 -11.60 -14.17
C ALA A 267 25.17 -10.16 -14.58
N GLY A 268 25.09 -9.84 -15.87
CA GLY A 268 25.29 -8.48 -16.38
C GLY A 268 24.27 -7.48 -15.84
N THR A 269 23.00 -7.88 -15.73
CA THR A 269 21.95 -7.03 -15.15
C THR A 269 22.17 -6.81 -13.66
N LEU A 270 22.55 -7.86 -12.94
CA LEU A 270 22.85 -7.78 -11.51
C LEU A 270 24.06 -6.87 -11.24
N LEU A 271 25.16 -7.06 -11.99
CA LEU A 271 26.36 -6.25 -11.85
C LEU A 271 26.09 -4.75 -12.05
N ARG A 272 25.21 -4.39 -13.00
CA ARG A 272 24.83 -2.99 -13.24
C ARG A 272 24.00 -2.39 -12.11
N GLY A 273 23.18 -3.21 -11.47
CA GLY A 273 22.42 -2.82 -10.27
C GLY A 273 23.26 -2.82 -8.99
N TYR A 274 24.52 -3.25 -9.04
CA TYR A 274 25.39 -3.33 -7.86
C TYR A 274 26.10 -2.00 -7.59
N ASP A 275 26.02 -1.55 -6.34
CA ASP A 275 26.75 -0.38 -5.86
C ASP A 275 28.03 -0.84 -5.17
N GLU A 276 29.17 -0.68 -5.83
CA GLU A 276 30.50 -1.05 -5.31
C GLU A 276 30.85 -0.30 -4.02
N LYS A 277 30.40 0.95 -3.87
CA LYS A 277 30.72 1.79 -2.71
C LYS A 277 29.99 1.29 -1.47
N ASN A 278 28.71 0.98 -1.62
CA ASN A 278 27.86 0.50 -0.53
C ASN A 278 27.87 -1.03 -0.38
N LYS A 279 28.54 -1.75 -1.29
CA LYS A 279 28.65 -3.22 -1.35
C LYS A 279 27.28 -3.93 -1.32
N ARG A 280 26.29 -3.34 -1.97
CA ARG A 280 24.89 -3.82 -2.00
C ARG A 280 24.25 -3.49 -3.33
N PHE A 281 23.16 -4.18 -3.66
CA PHE A 281 22.36 -3.77 -4.80
C PHE A 281 21.60 -2.47 -4.50
N ARG A 282 21.44 -1.66 -5.55
CA ARG A 282 20.59 -0.46 -5.53
C ARG A 282 19.13 -0.83 -5.26
N SER A 283 18.39 0.04 -4.60
CA SER A 283 16.98 -0.17 -4.24
C SER A 283 16.07 -0.44 -5.44
N GLU A 284 16.40 0.15 -6.57
CA GLU A 284 15.69 0.07 -7.84
C GLU A 284 15.69 -1.38 -8.35
N LEU A 285 16.82 -2.09 -8.23
CA LEU A 285 16.93 -3.49 -8.61
C LEU A 285 16.07 -4.40 -7.71
N SER A 286 16.06 -4.11 -6.40
CA SER A 286 15.21 -4.80 -5.43
C SER A 286 13.72 -4.61 -5.78
N ALA A 287 13.31 -3.38 -6.09
CA ALA A 287 11.94 -3.07 -6.52
C ALA A 287 11.55 -3.79 -7.83
N ILE A 288 12.46 -3.83 -8.81
CA ILE A 288 12.25 -4.53 -10.08
C ILE A 288 12.01 -6.03 -9.88
N ILE A 289 12.81 -6.68 -9.01
CA ILE A 289 12.65 -8.11 -8.70
C ILE A 289 11.36 -8.36 -7.95
N ALA A 290 11.06 -7.51 -6.97
CA ALA A 290 9.86 -7.61 -6.15
C ALA A 290 8.56 -7.35 -6.93
N ARG A 291 8.65 -6.66 -8.07
CA ARG A 291 7.46 -6.27 -8.85
C ARG A 291 6.58 -7.47 -9.18
N THR A 292 7.10 -8.42 -9.95
CA THR A 292 6.30 -9.54 -10.44
C THR A 292 5.69 -10.39 -9.30
N PRO A 293 6.45 -10.78 -8.26
CA PRO A 293 5.90 -11.51 -7.12
C PRO A 293 4.80 -10.75 -6.37
N CYS A 294 5.02 -9.47 -6.06
CA CYS A 294 4.05 -8.68 -5.30
C CYS A 294 2.76 -8.41 -6.11
N GLU A 295 2.88 -8.17 -7.42
CA GLU A 295 1.73 -7.99 -8.32
C GLU A 295 0.91 -9.27 -8.42
N TYR A 296 1.59 -10.40 -8.62
CA TYR A 296 0.92 -11.69 -8.68
C TYR A 296 0.13 -11.99 -7.40
N LEU A 297 0.72 -11.78 -6.22
CA LEU A 297 0.04 -12.06 -4.95
C LEU A 297 -1.11 -11.07 -4.67
N TRP A 298 -0.95 -9.82 -5.08
CA TRP A 298 -1.99 -8.79 -4.96
C TRP A 298 -3.21 -9.12 -5.82
N GLU A 299 -3.01 -9.58 -7.05
CA GLU A 299 -4.09 -9.87 -7.99
C GLU A 299 -4.70 -11.28 -7.78
N ASN A 300 -3.86 -12.29 -7.49
CA ASN A 300 -4.26 -13.70 -7.53
C ASN A 300 -4.12 -14.43 -6.19
N GLY A 301 -3.56 -13.80 -5.16
CA GLY A 301 -3.16 -14.51 -3.92
C GLY A 301 -4.32 -15.03 -3.06
N LEU A 302 -5.49 -14.39 -3.08
CA LEU A 302 -6.63 -14.80 -2.24
C LEU A 302 -7.48 -15.87 -2.94
N ASP A 303 -7.49 -17.07 -2.36
CA ASP A 303 -8.41 -18.11 -2.78
C ASP A 303 -9.85 -17.84 -2.31
N LYS A 304 -10.75 -18.77 -2.65
CA LYS A 304 -12.17 -18.67 -2.33
C LYS A 304 -12.44 -18.71 -0.82
N GLU A 305 -11.60 -19.40 -0.05
CA GLU A 305 -11.79 -19.58 1.39
C GLU A 305 -11.40 -18.31 2.15
N LEU A 306 -10.24 -17.74 1.85
CA LEU A 306 -9.78 -16.48 2.45
C LEU A 306 -10.71 -15.31 2.06
N ARG A 307 -11.19 -15.26 0.80
CA ARG A 307 -12.19 -14.26 0.37
C ARG A 307 -13.48 -14.33 1.16
N ARG A 308 -13.96 -15.54 1.47
CA ARG A 308 -15.15 -15.74 2.30
C ARG A 308 -14.91 -15.28 3.74
N ALA A 309 -13.75 -15.61 4.30
CA ALA A 309 -13.37 -15.16 5.64
C ALA A 309 -13.36 -13.63 5.75
N GLN A 310 -12.81 -12.94 4.74
CA GLN A 310 -12.82 -11.49 4.65
C GLN A 310 -14.25 -10.92 4.57
N ALA A 311 -15.09 -11.45 3.67
CA ALA A 311 -16.46 -10.96 3.49
C ALA A 311 -17.31 -11.04 4.78
N LEU A 312 -17.11 -12.07 5.60
CA LEU A 312 -17.80 -12.21 6.89
C LEU A 312 -17.37 -11.13 7.89
N LEU A 313 -16.07 -10.82 7.95
CA LEU A 313 -15.54 -9.76 8.81
C LEU A 313 -16.02 -8.38 8.33
N ASP A 314 -16.03 -8.13 7.02
CA ASP A 314 -16.54 -6.88 6.44
C ASP A 314 -18.04 -6.67 6.75
N LYS A 315 -18.85 -7.74 6.69
CA LYS A 315 -20.26 -7.69 7.13
C LYS A 315 -20.37 -7.38 8.61
N LYS A 316 -19.51 -7.96 9.45
CA LYS A 316 -19.52 -7.72 10.90
C LYS A 316 -19.20 -6.28 11.26
N ARG A 317 -18.37 -5.59 10.46
CA ARG A 317 -18.00 -4.18 10.63
C ARG A 317 -19.19 -3.24 10.83
N LEU A 318 -20.35 -3.55 10.24
CA LEU A 318 -21.57 -2.74 10.34
C LEU A 318 -22.25 -2.80 11.72
N THR A 319 -21.88 -3.77 12.57
CA THR A 319 -22.57 -4.06 13.84
C THR A 319 -21.75 -3.70 15.07
N VAL A 320 -20.45 -3.42 14.91
CA VAL A 320 -19.53 -3.19 16.04
C VAL A 320 -19.57 -1.73 16.53
N PRO A 321 -19.37 -1.49 17.84
CA PRO A 321 -19.36 -0.14 18.38
C PRO A 321 -18.16 0.69 17.88
N THR A 322 -18.33 2.01 17.85
CA THR A 322 -17.24 2.97 17.60
C THR A 322 -16.83 3.66 18.90
N PHE A 323 -15.57 3.48 19.29
CA PHE A 323 -14.96 4.09 20.47
C PHE A 323 -14.21 5.37 20.10
N HIS A 324 -14.16 6.32 21.04
CA HIS A 324 -13.40 7.56 20.90
C HIS A 324 -12.45 7.75 22.11
N PRO A 325 -11.35 6.97 22.20
CA PRO A 325 -10.51 6.90 23.40
C PRO A 325 -9.99 8.26 23.88
N LEU A 326 -9.65 9.17 22.95
CA LEU A 326 -9.16 10.51 23.30
C LEU A 326 -10.28 11.53 23.66
N ARG A 327 -11.56 11.22 23.42
CA ARG A 327 -12.72 12.07 23.80
C ARG A 327 -13.41 11.60 25.07
N GLU A 328 -13.41 10.31 25.37
CA GLU A 328 -14.11 9.73 26.53
C GLU A 328 -13.44 10.08 27.86
N SER A 329 -12.12 10.31 27.88
CA SER A 329 -11.41 10.85 29.06
C SER A 329 -11.86 12.27 29.46
N ALA A 330 -12.50 13.02 28.55
CA ALA A 330 -12.89 14.41 28.78
C ALA A 330 -14.36 14.62 29.18
N ARG A 331 -15.28 13.66 28.93
CA ARG A 331 -16.74 13.92 28.98
C ARG A 331 -17.52 13.27 30.13
N THR A 332 -17.05 12.20 30.75
CA THR A 332 -17.97 11.28 31.45
C THR A 332 -18.43 11.69 32.85
N VAL A 333 -17.98 12.80 33.47
CA VAL A 333 -18.32 13.06 34.90
C VAL A 333 -18.87 14.46 35.22
N LYS A 334 -18.79 15.48 34.35
CA LYS A 334 -18.99 16.89 34.82
C LYS A 334 -20.15 17.69 34.24
N LEU A 335 -20.75 17.32 33.11
CA LEU A 335 -21.54 18.29 32.32
C LEU A 335 -23.05 18.31 32.54
N LEU A 336 -23.67 17.20 32.97
CA LEU A 336 -25.13 17.13 33.13
C LEU A 336 -25.59 17.51 34.55
N ASP A 337 -24.84 17.11 35.58
CA ASP A 337 -25.24 17.33 36.98
C ASP A 337 -24.94 18.77 37.47
N GLU A 338 -23.91 19.43 36.91
CA GLU A 338 -23.48 20.78 37.31
C GLU A 338 -24.34 21.89 36.69
N LYS A 339 -24.75 21.74 35.41
CA LYS A 339 -25.60 22.73 34.72
C LYS A 339 -27.01 22.80 35.30
N VAL A 340 -27.55 21.67 35.73
CA VAL A 340 -28.88 21.60 36.37
C VAL A 340 -28.81 22.24 37.75
N ARG A 341 -27.75 21.98 38.54
CA ARG A 341 -27.56 22.62 39.85
C ARG A 341 -27.35 24.12 39.78
N GLN A 342 -26.59 24.63 38.81
CA GLN A 342 -26.34 26.07 38.67
C GLN A 342 -27.62 26.87 38.38
N ARG A 343 -28.49 26.42 37.46
CA ARG A 343 -29.70 27.17 37.10
C ARG A 343 -30.79 27.15 38.18
N VAL A 344 -30.89 26.05 38.93
CA VAL A 344 -31.81 25.97 40.08
C VAL A 344 -31.36 26.94 41.19
N ALA A 345 -30.05 27.10 41.39
CA ALA A 345 -29.50 28.09 42.32
C ALA A 345 -29.71 29.55 41.85
N GLU A 346 -29.60 29.80 40.54
CA GLU A 346 -29.87 31.12 39.94
C GLU A 346 -31.34 31.55 40.11
N SER A 347 -32.29 30.62 39.90
CA SER A 347 -33.73 30.89 40.05
C SER A 347 -34.13 31.21 41.49
N PHE A 348 -33.52 30.53 42.48
CA PHE A 348 -33.69 30.85 43.90
C PHE A 348 -33.15 32.24 44.28
N SER A 349 -32.07 32.68 43.62
CA SER A 349 -31.47 33.99 43.90
C SER A 349 -32.38 35.13 43.44
N VAL A 350 -33.09 34.94 42.32
CA VAL A 350 -34.06 35.91 41.78
C VAL A 350 -35.34 35.97 42.64
N ALA A 351 -35.87 34.82 43.08
CA ALA A 351 -37.04 34.79 43.96
C ALA A 351 -36.76 35.38 45.36
N ALA A 352 -35.54 35.22 45.87
CA ALA A 352 -35.11 35.81 47.15
C ALA A 352 -34.88 37.34 47.06
N SER A 353 -34.55 37.88 45.88
CA SER A 353 -34.45 39.32 45.66
C SER A 353 -35.81 40.00 45.56
N ASP A 354 -36.81 39.36 44.94
CA ASP A 354 -38.17 39.92 44.84
C ASP A 354 -38.91 39.98 46.19
N ALA A 355 -38.63 39.03 47.10
CA ALA A 355 -39.18 39.05 48.45
C ALA A 355 -38.57 40.13 49.37
N ARG A 356 -37.41 40.72 49.01
CA ARG A 356 -36.73 41.78 49.79
C ARG A 356 -37.06 43.21 49.33
N GLY A 357 -37.84 43.39 48.26
CA GLY A 357 -38.15 44.69 47.67
C GLY A 357 -39.22 45.54 48.39
N SER A 358 -39.79 45.07 49.51
CA SER A 358 -40.91 45.76 50.18
C SER A 358 -40.66 46.12 51.65
N ALA A 359 -39.47 46.61 51.99
CA ALA A 359 -39.21 47.30 53.25
C ALA A 359 -38.19 48.44 53.04
N GLU A 360 -38.71 49.65 52.78
CA GLU A 360 -37.95 50.89 52.65
C GLU A 360 -37.24 51.29 53.96
N ASP A 361 -35.98 51.68 53.77
CA ASP A 361 -35.38 52.96 54.19
C ASP A 361 -35.43 53.37 55.66
N SER A 362 -34.23 53.36 56.29
CA SER A 362 -33.70 54.40 57.19
C SER A 362 -32.56 53.82 58.04
N ARG A 363 -31.32 54.23 57.77
CA ARG A 363 -30.32 54.61 58.81
C ARG A 363 -29.00 55.09 58.20
N GLU A 364 -28.64 56.32 58.58
CA GLU A 364 -27.31 56.92 58.40
C GLU A 364 -26.22 56.20 59.23
N PRO A 365 -24.91 56.35 58.87
CA PRO A 365 -23.82 55.53 59.40
C PRO A 365 -22.90 56.27 60.37
N ALA A 366 -22.29 55.55 61.33
CA ALA A 366 -21.00 55.96 61.93
C ALA A 366 -20.35 54.90 62.85
N HIS A 367 -19.08 54.62 62.53
CA HIS A 367 -17.91 54.31 63.36
C HIS A 367 -17.71 52.96 64.10
N GLU A 368 -16.75 52.20 63.56
CA GLU A 368 -15.48 51.72 64.16
C GLU A 368 -15.42 51.39 65.66
N ALA A 369 -15.06 50.14 66.00
CA ALA A 369 -13.77 49.80 66.65
C ALA A 369 -13.69 48.29 66.98
N GLN A 370 -12.45 47.83 67.10
CA GLN A 370 -11.95 46.45 67.18
C GLN A 370 -12.03 45.79 68.58
N GLU A 371 -11.58 44.52 68.59
CA GLU A 371 -11.17 43.66 69.73
C GLU A 371 -12.32 42.88 70.40
N GLY A 372 -12.23 41.59 70.72
CA GLY A 372 -11.11 40.66 70.86
C GLY A 372 -11.32 39.85 72.16
N LEU A 373 -11.12 38.53 72.09
CA LEU A 373 -11.01 37.55 73.19
C LEU A 373 -12.28 37.00 73.89
N ALA A 374 -12.30 35.67 73.96
CA ALA A 374 -13.11 34.78 74.80
C ALA A 374 -12.53 34.66 76.24
N PRO A 375 -12.91 33.68 77.09
CA PRO A 375 -14.21 33.11 77.47
C PRO A 375 -14.40 33.17 79.02
N GLN A 376 -15.53 32.68 79.58
CA GLN A 376 -15.62 31.78 80.76
C GLN A 376 -17.02 31.74 81.41
N THR A 377 -17.54 30.52 81.58
CA THR A 377 -18.54 30.06 82.58
C THR A 377 -17.99 30.18 84.02
N PRO A 378 -18.80 30.31 85.10
CA PRO A 378 -19.42 29.13 85.73
C PRO A 378 -20.75 29.31 86.52
N GLU A 379 -21.43 28.17 86.70
CA GLU A 379 -22.14 27.61 87.88
C GLU A 379 -22.82 28.54 88.90
N ARG A 380 -24.06 28.28 89.35
CA ARG A 380 -24.48 27.40 90.49
C ARG A 380 -25.93 27.84 90.82
N GLU A 381 -26.86 27.15 91.46
CA GLU A 381 -26.95 25.89 92.22
C GLU A 381 -28.44 25.70 92.57
N VAL A 382 -28.84 24.43 92.79
CA VAL A 382 -29.76 23.95 93.85
C VAL A 382 -31.20 24.51 93.85
N GLY A 383 -32.28 23.72 93.82
CA GLY A 383 -32.45 22.33 94.23
C GLY A 383 -33.69 22.23 95.13
N ALA A 384 -34.35 21.08 95.05
CA ALA A 384 -35.43 20.56 95.90
C ALA A 384 -36.81 21.24 95.77
N GLY A 385 -37.93 20.53 95.58
CA GLY A 385 -38.18 19.10 95.50
C GLY A 385 -39.62 18.80 95.96
N SER A 386 -40.27 17.85 95.27
CA SER A 386 -41.46 17.08 95.69
C SER A 386 -42.81 17.84 95.69
N ALA A 387 -43.94 17.35 95.20
CA ALA A 387 -44.37 15.97 94.93
C ALA A 387 -45.43 15.91 93.81
N THR A 388 -45.50 14.72 93.22
CA THR A 388 -46.24 14.22 92.05
C THR A 388 -47.76 14.10 92.20
N SER A 389 -48.49 14.36 91.10
CA SER A 389 -49.72 13.63 90.73
C SER A 389 -49.92 13.74 89.20
N GLU A 390 -50.15 12.58 88.58
CA GLU A 390 -50.17 12.27 87.14
C GLU A 390 -51.57 12.52 86.49
N PRO A 391 -51.82 12.30 85.18
CA PRO A 391 -52.07 13.40 84.23
C PRO A 391 -53.42 13.37 83.47
N ALA A 392 -53.84 14.51 82.91
CA ALA A 392 -54.51 14.69 81.59
C ALA A 392 -55.18 16.08 81.47
N PRO A 393 -55.42 16.63 80.26
CA PRO A 393 -54.63 16.61 79.04
C PRO A 393 -54.17 18.04 78.65
N GLN A 394 -52.98 18.16 78.04
CA GLN A 394 -52.54 19.43 77.48
C GLN A 394 -53.31 19.74 76.19
N ARG A 395 -53.90 20.93 76.17
CA ARG A 395 -54.42 21.60 74.98
C ARG A 395 -53.31 21.77 73.95
N GLY A 396 -53.53 21.17 72.77
CA GLY A 396 -53.38 21.80 71.47
C GLY A 396 -52.02 22.40 71.13
N GLN A 397 -51.10 21.58 70.65
CA GLN A 397 -50.06 22.04 69.73
C GLN A 397 -50.20 21.31 68.38
N SER A 398 -50.70 22.08 67.41
CA SER A 398 -50.30 22.08 65.99
C SER A 398 -50.35 20.75 65.22
N GLN A 399 -51.55 20.31 64.85
CA GLN A 399 -51.78 19.33 63.77
C GLN A 399 -51.66 19.93 62.33
N HIS A 400 -51.13 21.15 62.15
CA HIS A 400 -51.13 21.83 60.84
C HIS A 400 -49.88 21.64 59.95
N LEU A 401 -48.86 20.87 60.36
CA LEU A 401 -47.58 20.78 59.62
C LEU A 401 -47.33 19.45 58.86
N ALA A 402 -48.29 18.52 58.80
CA ALA A 402 -48.06 17.19 58.22
C ALA A 402 -48.33 17.06 56.69
N TRP A 403 -49.10 17.97 56.10
CA TRP A 403 -49.67 17.78 54.76
C TRP A 403 -48.68 18.03 53.61
N TYR A 404 -47.62 18.83 53.81
CA TYR A 404 -46.65 19.17 52.76
C TYR A 404 -45.31 18.43 52.88
N GLU A 405 -45.17 17.49 53.82
CA GLU A 405 -43.93 16.72 54.01
C GLU A 405 -43.53 15.87 52.78
N PRO A 406 -44.46 15.29 51.99
CA PRO A 406 -44.12 14.64 50.71
C PRO A 406 -43.57 15.63 49.68
N LEU A 407 -44.17 16.82 49.60
CA LEU A 407 -43.75 17.90 48.69
C LEU A 407 -42.36 18.43 49.09
N ARG A 408 -42.11 18.60 50.39
CA ARG A 408 -40.82 19.00 50.95
C ARG A 408 -39.72 17.98 50.67
N ARG A 409 -40.00 16.67 50.74
CA ARG A 409 -39.04 15.62 50.34
C ARG A 409 -38.72 15.68 48.86
N LEU A 410 -39.73 15.92 48.01
CA LEU A 410 -39.54 16.03 46.57
C LEU A 410 -38.63 17.22 46.23
N ILE A 411 -38.86 18.38 46.84
CA ILE A 411 -38.04 19.59 46.63
C ILE A 411 -36.61 19.40 47.16
N ARG A 412 -36.44 18.73 48.32
CA ARG A 412 -35.12 18.42 48.89
C ARG A 412 -34.25 17.51 48.03
N ARG A 413 -34.85 16.73 47.13
CA ARG A 413 -34.11 15.88 46.19
C ARG A 413 -33.29 16.71 45.19
N PHE A 414 -33.74 17.93 44.91
CA PHE A 414 -33.06 18.85 43.99
C PHE A 414 -32.35 20.00 44.74
N LEU A 415 -32.84 20.36 45.94
CA LEU A 415 -32.26 21.38 46.83
C LEU A 415 -32.10 20.86 48.27
N PRO A 416 -30.96 20.25 48.61
CA PRO A 416 -30.77 19.56 49.89
C PRO A 416 -30.94 20.46 51.12
N ALA A 417 -30.69 21.76 50.98
CA ALA A 417 -30.77 22.76 52.06
C ALA A 417 -32.18 23.35 52.29
N PHE A 418 -33.19 22.98 51.49
CA PHE A 418 -34.51 23.61 51.55
C PHE A 418 -35.27 23.24 52.85
N ASN A 419 -35.62 24.26 53.66
CA ASN A 419 -36.29 24.09 54.95
C ASN A 419 -37.32 25.21 55.20
N PRO A 420 -38.53 25.13 54.61
CA PRO A 420 -39.49 26.23 54.64
C PRO A 420 -40.06 26.43 56.05
N ARG A 421 -40.05 27.68 56.53
CA ARG A 421 -40.61 28.13 57.82
C ARG A 421 -41.90 28.92 57.66
N SER A 422 -42.31 29.28 56.44
CA SER A 422 -43.54 29.99 56.11
C SER A 422 -44.21 29.45 54.83
N HIS A 423 -45.48 29.82 54.60
CA HIS A 423 -46.22 29.48 53.36
C HIS A 423 -45.59 30.11 52.12
N THR A 424 -45.09 31.35 52.23
CA THR A 424 -44.43 32.08 51.14
C THR A 424 -43.10 31.44 50.72
N GLU A 425 -42.34 30.88 51.68
CA GLU A 425 -41.13 30.11 51.37
C GLU A 425 -41.46 28.77 50.69
N LEU A 426 -42.61 28.15 51.00
CA LEU A 426 -43.09 26.95 50.34
C LEU A 426 -43.49 27.23 48.88
N GLU A 427 -44.23 28.31 48.62
CA GLU A 427 -44.60 28.76 47.27
C GLU A 427 -43.36 29.06 46.42
N SER A 428 -42.35 29.72 46.98
CA SER A 428 -41.06 29.95 46.31
C SER A 428 -40.34 28.64 45.95
N GLY A 429 -40.38 27.64 46.84
CA GLY A 429 -39.80 26.32 46.56
C GLY A 429 -40.54 25.52 45.50
N VAL A 430 -41.87 25.64 45.42
CA VAL A 430 -42.68 25.03 44.36
C VAL A 430 -42.42 25.70 43.02
N ALA A 431 -42.40 27.03 42.97
CA ALA A 431 -42.11 27.79 41.75
C ALA A 431 -40.69 27.47 41.19
N ALA A 432 -39.71 27.26 42.06
CA ALA A 432 -38.37 26.87 41.64
C ALA A 432 -38.30 25.41 41.14
N LEU A 433 -39.12 24.51 41.68
CA LEU A 433 -39.26 23.14 41.17
C LEU A 433 -39.93 23.14 39.79
N GLU A 434 -40.98 23.95 39.59
CA GLU A 434 -41.64 24.14 38.30
C GLU A 434 -40.68 24.69 37.26
N SER A 435 -39.93 25.75 37.59
CA SER A 435 -38.88 26.31 36.71
C SER A 435 -37.79 25.29 36.36
N GLY A 436 -37.36 24.47 37.33
CA GLY A 436 -36.40 23.39 37.10
C GLY A 436 -36.96 22.29 36.19
N LEU A 437 -38.25 21.98 36.32
CA LEU A 437 -38.94 21.00 35.48
C LEU A 437 -39.14 21.52 34.05
N ASP A 438 -39.45 22.79 33.88
CA ASP A 438 -39.55 23.46 32.58
C ASP A 438 -38.19 23.50 31.87
N ALA A 439 -37.11 23.83 32.58
CA ALA A 439 -35.75 23.77 32.04
C ALA A 439 -35.36 22.34 31.62
N MET A 440 -35.76 21.32 32.40
CA MET A 440 -35.56 19.92 32.03
C MET A 440 -36.34 19.57 30.76
N ASN A 441 -37.60 20.00 30.64
CA ASN A 441 -38.42 19.80 29.45
C ASN A 441 -37.81 20.49 28.22
N GLU A 442 -37.26 21.70 28.35
CA GLU A 442 -36.56 22.39 27.26
C GLU A 442 -35.31 21.63 26.81
N THR A 443 -34.49 21.15 27.75
CA THR A 443 -33.31 20.33 27.38
C THR A 443 -33.70 19.02 26.72
N HIS A 444 -34.80 18.39 27.16
CA HIS A 444 -35.34 17.21 26.53
C HIS A 444 -35.84 17.50 25.10
N ALA A 445 -36.50 18.64 24.89
CA ALA A 445 -36.90 19.09 23.55
C ALA A 445 -35.71 19.35 22.63
N GLN A 446 -34.64 19.96 23.14
CA GLN A 446 -33.40 20.18 22.38
C GLN A 446 -32.69 18.85 22.03
N LEU A 447 -32.67 17.89 22.96
CA LEU A 447 -32.12 16.56 22.71
C LEU A 447 -32.96 15.78 21.70
N ALA A 448 -34.29 15.87 21.76
CA ALA A 448 -35.18 15.28 20.78
C ALA A 448 -34.94 15.87 19.38
N HIS A 449 -34.76 17.19 19.27
CA HIS A 449 -34.45 17.84 17.99
C HIS A 449 -33.09 17.42 17.44
N LYS A 450 -32.04 17.34 18.28
CA LYS A 450 -30.73 16.83 17.87
C LYS A 450 -30.77 15.36 17.44
N ARG A 451 -31.57 14.54 18.14
CA ARG A 451 -31.77 13.14 17.77
C ARG A 451 -32.41 13.02 16.38
N ALA A 452 -33.46 13.79 16.11
CA ALA A 452 -34.10 13.82 14.79
C ALA A 452 -33.12 14.26 13.68
N ALA A 453 -32.31 15.29 13.93
CA ALA A 453 -31.28 15.73 12.98
C ALA A 453 -30.22 14.65 12.70
N LEU A 454 -29.78 13.92 13.74
CA LEU A 454 -28.85 12.80 13.59
C LEU A 454 -29.48 11.60 12.87
N GLU A 455 -30.78 11.34 13.08
CA GLU A 455 -31.53 10.30 12.36
C GLU A 455 -31.64 10.64 10.87
N ASP A 456 -31.87 11.90 10.50
CA ASP A 456 -31.84 12.36 9.10
C ASP A 456 -30.44 12.26 8.49
N GLU A 457 -29.38 12.66 9.20
CA GLU A 457 -27.99 12.50 8.73
C GLU A 457 -27.61 11.02 8.54
N LEU A 458 -28.06 10.13 9.43
CA LEU A 458 -27.85 8.70 9.31
C LEU A 458 -28.53 8.13 8.07
N ARG A 459 -29.78 8.52 7.79
CA ARG A 459 -30.50 8.10 6.57
C ARG A 459 -29.75 8.49 5.31
N VAL A 460 -29.26 9.73 5.23
CA VAL A 460 -28.47 10.19 4.07
C VAL A 460 -27.16 9.39 3.93
N ALA A 461 -26.50 9.08 5.05
CA ALA A 461 -25.29 8.26 5.02
C ALA A 461 -25.56 6.81 4.58
N GLU A 462 -26.71 6.23 4.97
CA GLU A 462 -27.14 4.90 4.53
C GLU A 462 -27.40 4.87 3.01
N GLU A 463 -28.10 5.87 2.46
CA GLU A 463 -28.35 6.00 1.01
C GLU A 463 -27.02 6.07 0.22
N LEU A 464 -26.07 6.89 0.68
CA LEU A 464 -24.75 7.00 0.05
C LEU A 464 -23.95 5.68 0.11
N LEU A 465 -24.11 4.90 1.17
CA LEU A 465 -23.43 3.61 1.33
C LEU A 465 -24.01 2.55 0.40
N GLU A 466 -25.33 2.58 0.19
CA GLU A 466 -26.03 1.71 -0.74
C GLU A 466 -25.63 2.02 -2.20
N GLU A 467 -25.55 3.30 -2.57
CA GLU A 467 -25.00 3.74 -3.86
C GLU A 467 -23.54 3.26 -4.06
N ALA A 468 -22.69 3.41 -3.05
CA ALA A 468 -21.30 2.95 -3.12
C ALA A 468 -21.20 1.41 -3.26
N SER A 469 -22.12 0.66 -2.65
CA SER A 469 -22.21 -0.79 -2.80
C SER A 469 -22.59 -1.17 -4.25
N GLN A 470 -23.56 -0.49 -4.85
CA GLN A 470 -23.96 -0.72 -6.24
C GLN A 470 -22.80 -0.42 -7.21
N GLN A 471 -22.12 0.71 -7.03
CA GLN A 471 -20.93 1.05 -7.82
C GLN A 471 -19.81 0.01 -7.67
N SER A 472 -19.63 -0.55 -6.47
CA SER A 472 -18.63 -1.59 -6.23
C SER A 472 -18.96 -2.90 -6.97
N GLN A 473 -20.25 -3.25 -7.07
CA GLN A 473 -20.70 -4.40 -7.86
C GLN A 473 -20.44 -4.17 -9.36
N GLU A 474 -20.80 -3.00 -9.88
CA GLU A 474 -20.56 -2.64 -11.29
C GLU A 474 -19.06 -2.66 -11.64
N ILE A 475 -18.20 -2.17 -10.74
CA ILE A 475 -16.74 -2.26 -10.90
C ILE A 475 -16.28 -3.71 -11.00
N GLU A 476 -16.85 -4.62 -10.21
CA GLU A 476 -16.45 -6.03 -10.21
C GLU A 476 -16.91 -6.73 -11.50
N GLU A 477 -18.11 -6.43 -12.00
CA GLU A 477 -18.59 -6.89 -13.31
C GLU A 477 -17.67 -6.40 -14.44
N LEU A 478 -17.33 -5.10 -14.44
CA LEU A 478 -16.39 -4.52 -15.42
C LEU A 478 -14.99 -5.14 -15.34
N LYS A 479 -14.53 -5.57 -14.16
CA LYS A 479 -13.25 -6.28 -14.03
C LYS A 479 -13.30 -7.66 -14.65
N GLU A 480 -14.39 -8.41 -14.45
CA GLU A 480 -14.57 -9.72 -15.08
C GLU A 480 -14.68 -9.57 -16.60
N GLU A 481 -15.43 -8.59 -17.10
CA GLU A 481 -15.46 -8.26 -18.53
C GLU A 481 -14.06 -7.92 -19.06
N LYS A 482 -13.32 -7.06 -18.37
CA LYS A 482 -11.94 -6.72 -18.72
C LYS A 482 -11.05 -7.97 -18.76
N LYS A 483 -11.19 -8.89 -17.81
CA LYS A 483 -10.43 -10.15 -17.77
C LYS A 483 -10.72 -10.99 -19.01
N THR A 484 -12.00 -11.18 -19.36
CA THR A 484 -12.36 -11.91 -20.58
C THR A 484 -11.83 -11.26 -21.85
N LEU A 485 -11.84 -9.92 -21.93
CA LEU A 485 -11.27 -9.18 -23.05
C LEU A 485 -9.75 -9.33 -23.13
N VAL A 486 -9.05 -9.36 -21.99
CA VAL A 486 -7.60 -9.61 -21.93
C VAL A 486 -7.28 -11.02 -22.43
N ASP A 487 -8.04 -12.03 -22.03
CA ASP A 487 -7.85 -13.41 -22.51
C ASP A 487 -8.10 -13.50 -24.03
N GLN A 488 -9.16 -12.87 -24.54
CA GLN A 488 -9.42 -12.78 -25.98
C GLN A 488 -8.32 -12.05 -26.75
N LEU A 489 -7.79 -10.95 -26.21
CA LEU A 489 -6.67 -10.23 -26.82
C LEU A 489 -5.41 -11.09 -26.85
N LEU A 490 -5.16 -11.89 -25.82
CA LEU A 490 -4.05 -12.83 -25.80
C LEU A 490 -4.20 -13.90 -26.89
N GLU A 491 -5.39 -14.50 -27.03
CA GLU A 491 -5.70 -15.47 -28.10
C GLU A 491 -5.52 -14.86 -29.49
N ILE A 492 -6.07 -13.67 -29.73
CA ILE A 492 -5.92 -12.95 -31.00
C ILE A 492 -4.45 -12.63 -31.28
N GLN A 493 -3.69 -12.27 -30.25
CA GLN A 493 -2.27 -11.97 -30.40
C GLN A 493 -1.45 -13.22 -30.73
N GLN A 494 -1.71 -14.33 -30.06
CA GLN A 494 -1.11 -15.64 -30.38
C GLN A 494 -1.44 -16.08 -31.82
N GLU A 495 -2.70 -15.92 -32.24
CA GLU A 495 -3.13 -16.26 -33.60
C GLU A 495 -2.48 -15.35 -34.64
N LYS A 496 -2.41 -14.04 -34.38
CA LYS A 496 -1.73 -13.08 -35.24
C LYS A 496 -0.24 -13.41 -35.38
N GLU A 497 0.44 -13.78 -34.29
CA GLU A 497 1.84 -14.20 -34.34
C GLU A 497 2.02 -15.48 -35.14
N ARG A 498 1.14 -16.47 -34.96
CA ARG A 498 1.14 -17.73 -35.72
C ARG A 498 0.93 -17.47 -37.22
N LEU A 499 -0.06 -16.64 -37.57
CA LEU A 499 -0.35 -16.26 -38.95
C LEU A 499 0.79 -15.43 -39.55
N SER A 500 1.39 -14.53 -38.79
CA SER A 500 2.55 -13.73 -39.21
C SER A 500 3.78 -14.60 -39.49
N LYS A 501 4.10 -15.56 -38.60
CA LYS A 501 5.16 -16.56 -38.82
C LYS A 501 4.87 -17.39 -40.09
N ARG A 502 3.62 -17.80 -40.29
CA ARG A 502 3.23 -18.61 -41.45
C ARG A 502 3.25 -17.83 -42.76
N ASN A 503 2.72 -16.61 -42.81
CA ASN A 503 2.77 -15.76 -44.01
C ASN A 503 4.21 -15.50 -44.44
N ARG A 504 5.09 -15.15 -43.50
CA ARG A 504 6.51 -14.93 -43.80
C ARG A 504 7.22 -16.21 -44.25
N SER A 505 6.82 -17.36 -43.72
CA SER A 505 7.29 -18.66 -44.23
C SER A 505 6.89 -18.90 -45.68
N LEU A 506 5.63 -18.61 -46.02
CA LEU A 506 5.14 -18.74 -47.38
C LEU A 506 5.82 -17.72 -48.32
N GLU A 507 5.98 -16.47 -47.92
CA GLU A 507 6.69 -15.46 -48.71
C GLU A 507 8.15 -15.82 -48.97
N TRP A 508 8.86 -16.34 -47.96
CA TRP A 508 10.23 -16.80 -48.13
C TRP A 508 10.32 -17.97 -49.10
N LYS A 509 9.40 -18.94 -49.02
CA LYS A 509 9.30 -20.06 -49.97
C LYS A 509 8.98 -19.60 -51.39
N LEU A 510 8.14 -18.56 -51.52
CA LEU A 510 7.82 -17.97 -52.82
C LEU A 510 9.05 -17.30 -53.45
N ARG A 511 9.87 -16.61 -52.64
CA ARG A 511 11.11 -15.95 -53.07
C ARG A 511 12.27 -16.92 -53.33
N ASN A 512 12.27 -18.10 -52.70
CA ASN A 512 13.33 -19.10 -52.79
C ASN A 512 12.75 -20.48 -53.16
N PRO A 513 12.26 -20.68 -54.40
CA PRO A 513 11.55 -21.90 -54.79
C PRO A 513 12.40 -23.18 -54.75
N ASP A 514 13.72 -23.05 -54.88
CA ASP A 514 14.67 -24.18 -54.92
C ASP A 514 15.40 -24.44 -53.58
N ALA A 515 15.19 -23.59 -52.56
CA ALA A 515 15.86 -23.71 -51.27
C ALA A 515 15.23 -24.81 -50.40
N LYS A 516 16.06 -25.66 -49.78
CA LYS A 516 15.58 -26.69 -48.85
C LYS A 516 15.15 -26.06 -47.53
N ASP A 517 14.19 -26.65 -46.81
CA ASP A 517 13.69 -26.14 -45.51
C ASP A 517 14.81 -25.88 -44.46
N GLY A 518 15.99 -26.51 -44.61
CA GLY A 518 17.17 -26.33 -43.77
C GLY A 518 18.14 -25.20 -44.17
N GLU A 519 17.93 -24.51 -45.28
CA GLU A 519 18.72 -23.34 -45.73
C GLU A 519 18.14 -22.01 -45.23
N ARG A 520 17.12 -22.08 -44.35
CA ARG A 520 16.49 -20.93 -43.71
C ARG A 520 17.46 -20.27 -42.73
N ASP A 521 17.69 -18.98 -42.93
CA ASP A 521 18.59 -18.17 -42.09
C ASP A 521 18.00 -17.98 -40.68
N PHE A 522 18.40 -18.84 -39.73
CA PHE A 522 17.93 -18.91 -38.34
C PHE A 522 18.09 -17.57 -37.58
N VAL A 523 18.96 -16.67 -38.05
CA VAL A 523 19.30 -15.39 -37.42
C VAL A 523 18.21 -14.32 -37.62
N GLU A 524 17.51 -14.30 -38.76
CA GLU A 524 16.42 -13.33 -39.01
C GLU A 524 15.15 -13.65 -38.18
N GLU A 525 14.88 -14.93 -37.90
CA GLU A 525 13.71 -15.37 -37.13
C GLU A 525 13.85 -15.08 -35.63
N GLN A 526 15.08 -15.10 -35.08
CA GLN A 526 15.36 -14.69 -33.69
C GLN A 526 15.20 -13.19 -33.43
N LEU A 527 15.39 -12.35 -34.46
CA LEU A 527 15.21 -10.90 -34.33
C LEU A 527 13.74 -10.50 -34.19
N ASP A 528 12.83 -11.34 -34.66
CA ASP A 528 11.40 -11.11 -34.55
C ASP A 528 10.84 -11.42 -33.15
N GLU A 529 11.59 -12.13 -32.31
CA GLU A 529 11.25 -12.30 -30.90
C GLU A 529 11.56 -11.00 -30.14
N SER A 530 10.53 -10.31 -29.65
CA SER A 530 10.73 -9.08 -28.88
C SER A 530 11.38 -9.39 -27.52
N PRO A 531 12.32 -8.54 -27.05
CA PRO A 531 12.83 -8.64 -25.69
C PRO A 531 11.69 -8.46 -24.68
N GLN A 532 11.81 -9.13 -23.53
CA GLN A 532 10.81 -9.11 -22.46
C GLN A 532 11.01 -7.93 -21.50
N SER A 533 12.21 -7.32 -21.51
CA SER A 533 12.55 -6.19 -20.64
C SER A 533 13.50 -5.20 -21.31
N MET A 534 13.58 -3.99 -20.74
CA MET A 534 14.51 -2.96 -21.18
C MET A 534 15.96 -3.37 -20.90
N SER A 535 16.20 -4.06 -19.78
CA SER A 535 17.48 -4.71 -19.47
C SER A 535 17.87 -5.76 -20.51
N GLU A 536 16.93 -6.60 -20.96
CA GLU A 536 17.21 -7.58 -22.00
C GLU A 536 17.55 -6.90 -23.33
N LEU A 537 16.78 -5.88 -23.74
CA LEU A 537 17.09 -5.08 -24.94
C LEU A 537 18.51 -4.52 -24.89
N PHE A 538 18.93 -3.97 -23.75
CA PHE A 538 20.28 -3.48 -23.55
C PHE A 538 21.34 -4.60 -23.65
N ASP A 539 21.08 -5.75 -23.04
CA ASP A 539 21.95 -6.94 -23.14
C ASP A 539 22.09 -7.41 -24.60
N ARG A 540 21.01 -7.42 -25.38
CA ARG A 540 21.04 -7.78 -26.80
C ARG A 540 21.96 -6.86 -27.60
N MET A 541 21.99 -5.56 -27.27
CA MET A 541 22.83 -4.57 -27.95
C MET A 541 24.30 -4.55 -27.49
N THR A 542 24.63 -5.18 -26.35
CA THR A 542 25.97 -5.07 -25.74
C THR A 542 26.74 -6.39 -25.65
N GLN A 543 26.06 -7.54 -25.55
CA GLN A 543 26.70 -8.84 -25.31
C GLN A 543 27.17 -9.58 -26.59
N GLY A 544 27.20 -8.92 -27.75
CA GLY A 544 27.76 -9.46 -28.99
C GLY A 544 26.95 -10.58 -29.68
N LYS A 545 25.86 -11.07 -29.09
CA LYS A 545 25.01 -12.13 -29.67
C LYS A 545 24.24 -11.71 -30.93
N TYR A 546 24.00 -10.42 -31.11
CA TYR A 546 23.21 -9.86 -32.21
C TYR A 546 24.07 -9.01 -33.14
N GLU A 547 25.17 -9.57 -33.62
CA GLU A 547 26.16 -8.88 -34.47
C GLU A 547 25.57 -8.30 -35.76
N SER A 548 24.55 -8.97 -36.32
CA SER A 548 23.81 -8.48 -37.49
C SER A 548 23.07 -7.16 -37.25
N VAL A 549 22.69 -6.87 -36.00
CA VAL A 549 22.10 -5.59 -35.59
C VAL A 549 23.18 -4.60 -35.19
N THR A 550 24.14 -5.01 -34.36
CA THR A 550 25.17 -4.12 -33.81
C THR A 550 26.20 -3.67 -34.86
N ARG A 551 26.27 -4.34 -36.01
CA ARG A 551 26.99 -3.86 -37.21
C ARG A 551 26.49 -2.49 -37.66
N TYR A 552 25.19 -2.24 -37.62
CA TYR A 552 24.56 -1.02 -38.14
C TYR A 552 24.06 -0.07 -37.05
N VAL A 553 23.68 -0.58 -35.87
CA VAL A 553 23.09 0.23 -34.79
C VAL A 553 23.89 0.02 -33.50
N VAL A 554 24.37 1.11 -32.90
CA VAL A 554 25.23 1.07 -31.71
C VAL A 554 24.70 2.03 -30.65
N LEU A 555 24.80 1.66 -29.38
CA LEU A 555 24.56 2.57 -28.27
C LEU A 555 25.78 3.48 -28.09
N SER A 556 25.58 4.79 -28.10
CA SER A 556 26.69 5.74 -28.16
C SER A 556 27.49 5.84 -26.86
N ASP A 557 26.81 5.73 -25.71
CA ASP A 557 27.42 5.51 -24.39
C ASP A 557 26.56 4.53 -23.58
N PRO A 558 26.90 3.23 -23.62
CA PRO A 558 26.17 2.20 -22.89
C PRO A 558 26.17 2.42 -21.37
N ASN A 559 27.24 2.97 -20.82
CA ASN A 559 27.40 3.13 -19.38
C ASN A 559 26.54 4.26 -18.84
N ALA A 560 26.43 5.39 -19.55
CA ALA A 560 25.53 6.47 -19.16
C ALA A 560 24.05 6.09 -19.37
N MET A 561 23.76 5.29 -20.41
CA MET A 561 22.38 4.94 -20.76
C MET A 561 21.76 3.90 -19.81
N VAL A 562 22.56 3.12 -19.10
CA VAL A 562 22.04 2.08 -18.19
C VAL A 562 21.13 2.66 -17.12
N ASP A 563 21.49 3.80 -16.52
CA ASP A 563 20.73 4.40 -15.42
C ASP A 563 19.35 4.85 -15.92
N ASP A 564 19.27 5.39 -17.13
CA ASP A 564 18.01 5.84 -17.74
C ASP A 564 17.11 4.65 -18.14
N ILE A 565 17.71 3.56 -18.63
CA ILE A 565 17.03 2.31 -18.96
C ILE A 565 16.46 1.65 -17.70
N MET A 566 17.22 1.63 -16.60
CA MET A 566 16.76 1.07 -15.32
C MET A 566 15.61 1.89 -14.72
N LYS A 567 15.70 3.23 -14.77
CA LYS A 567 14.60 4.13 -14.36
C LYS A 567 13.35 3.93 -15.23
N LEU A 568 13.51 3.59 -16.51
CA LEU A 568 12.39 3.26 -17.38
C LEU A 568 11.73 1.95 -16.97
N GLU A 569 12.55 0.95 -16.62
CA GLU A 569 12.08 -0.37 -16.22
C GLU A 569 11.24 -0.34 -14.93
N GLU A 570 11.59 0.53 -13.98
CA GLU A 570 10.79 0.84 -12.79
C GLU A 570 9.39 1.40 -13.14
N LEU A 571 9.25 2.19 -14.21
CA LEU A 571 8.00 2.87 -14.59
C LEU A 571 7.12 2.11 -15.60
N HIS A 572 7.14 0.77 -15.63
CA HIS A 572 6.45 -0.07 -16.64
C HIS A 572 7.15 -0.10 -18.01
N GLY A 573 8.49 -0.07 -18.02
CA GLY A 573 9.29 -0.12 -19.24
C GLY A 573 8.96 -1.29 -20.18
N SER A 574 8.52 -2.44 -19.64
CA SER A 574 8.09 -3.63 -20.41
C SER A 574 7.04 -3.33 -21.48
N ARG A 575 6.14 -2.35 -21.23
CA ARG A 575 5.12 -1.92 -22.20
C ARG A 575 5.72 -1.38 -23.50
N TYR A 576 6.92 -0.81 -23.46
CA TYR A 576 7.54 -0.11 -24.59
C TYR A 576 8.69 -0.89 -25.23
N VAL A 577 9.14 -1.99 -24.61
CA VAL A 577 10.29 -2.78 -25.07
C VAL A 577 10.12 -3.26 -26.51
N ALA A 578 8.97 -3.86 -26.83
CA ALA A 578 8.68 -4.35 -28.17
C ALA A 578 8.73 -3.23 -29.22
N ALA A 579 8.24 -2.03 -28.86
CA ALA A 579 8.28 -0.86 -29.75
C ALA A 579 9.72 -0.37 -29.98
N PHE A 580 10.52 -0.23 -28.91
CA PHE A 580 11.93 0.18 -29.05
C PHE A 580 12.76 -0.83 -29.83
N TRP A 581 12.55 -2.14 -29.59
CA TRP A 581 13.20 -3.18 -30.37
C TRP A 581 12.84 -3.09 -31.85
N SER A 582 11.55 -2.90 -32.18
CA SER A 582 11.11 -2.67 -33.55
C SER A 582 11.79 -1.45 -34.18
N TYR A 583 11.94 -0.34 -33.46
CA TYR A 583 12.63 0.85 -33.96
C TYR A 583 14.12 0.61 -34.21
N ILE A 584 14.80 -0.17 -33.36
CA ILE A 584 16.20 -0.57 -33.59
C ILE A 584 16.32 -1.38 -34.88
N LEU A 585 15.41 -2.32 -35.13
CA LEU A 585 15.42 -3.12 -36.36
C LEU A 585 15.09 -2.27 -37.60
N VAL A 586 14.21 -1.27 -37.49
CA VAL A 586 13.95 -0.29 -38.56
C VAL A 586 15.22 0.49 -38.89
N LEU A 587 15.98 0.93 -37.88
CA LEU A 587 17.24 1.65 -38.08
C LEU A 587 18.32 0.77 -38.74
N ARG A 588 18.37 -0.52 -38.38
CA ARG A 588 19.22 -1.52 -39.04
C ARG A 588 18.87 -1.65 -40.52
N ASP A 589 17.58 -1.82 -40.82
CA ASP A 589 17.10 -2.06 -42.19
C ASP A 589 17.22 -0.81 -43.07
N TYR A 590 17.04 0.38 -42.51
CA TYR A 590 17.36 1.64 -43.18
C TYR A 590 18.82 1.69 -43.64
N MET A 591 19.78 1.32 -42.79
CA MET A 591 21.19 1.31 -43.18
C MET A 591 21.50 0.20 -44.19
N ARG A 592 20.85 -0.96 -44.07
CA ARG A 592 20.98 -2.07 -45.03
C ARG A 592 20.43 -1.70 -46.41
N ALA A 593 19.29 -1.00 -46.49
CA ALA A 593 18.71 -0.52 -47.74
C ALA A 593 19.64 0.49 -48.44
N ARG A 594 20.30 1.35 -47.67
CA ARG A 594 21.30 2.29 -48.19
C ARG A 594 22.58 1.61 -48.66
N GLU A 595 23.05 0.58 -47.96
CA GLU A 595 24.22 -0.21 -48.39
C GLU A 595 23.94 -1.02 -49.65
N SER A 596 22.72 -1.55 -49.80
CA SER A 596 22.30 -2.36 -50.95
C SER A 596 21.98 -1.51 -52.20
N GLY A 597 21.78 -0.20 -52.03
CA GLY A 597 21.43 0.73 -53.11
C GLY A 597 19.92 0.84 -53.38
N ASP A 598 19.09 0.10 -52.63
CA ASP A 598 17.63 0.09 -52.75
C ASP A 598 16.96 1.38 -52.21
N PHE A 599 17.71 2.19 -51.45
CA PHE A 599 17.28 3.51 -51.01
C PHE A 599 18.35 4.58 -51.34
N SER A 600 18.03 5.45 -52.29
CA SER A 600 19.00 6.34 -52.96
C SER A 600 19.30 7.66 -52.23
N GLY A 601 18.61 7.97 -51.12
CA GLY A 601 18.94 9.13 -50.29
C GLY A 601 17.71 9.78 -49.61
N GLY A 602 17.90 10.21 -48.36
CA GLY A 602 16.85 10.76 -47.50
C GLY A 602 17.19 10.49 -46.02
N ASN A 603 16.45 11.10 -45.10
CA ASN A 603 16.53 10.76 -43.68
C ASN A 603 15.60 9.55 -43.38
N VAL A 604 15.63 9.06 -42.13
CA VAL A 604 14.81 7.91 -41.72
C VAL A 604 13.31 8.17 -41.89
N HIS A 605 12.85 9.42 -41.77
CA HIS A 605 11.44 9.77 -42.02
C HIS A 605 11.05 9.58 -43.49
N ASP A 606 11.94 9.92 -44.42
CA ASP A 606 11.72 9.73 -45.86
C ASP A 606 11.66 8.25 -46.22
N TYR A 607 12.51 7.44 -45.59
CA TYR A 607 12.48 5.97 -45.68
C TYR A 607 11.15 5.39 -45.16
N LEU A 608 10.64 5.90 -44.03
CA LEU A 608 9.36 5.45 -43.48
C LEU A 608 8.15 5.88 -44.33
N ALA A 609 8.26 6.97 -45.09
CA ALA A 609 7.22 7.41 -46.00
C ALA A 609 7.12 6.54 -47.26
N ASN A 610 8.25 6.05 -47.77
CA ASN A 610 8.33 5.20 -48.95
C ASN A 610 9.28 4.01 -48.69
N PRO A 611 8.86 3.01 -47.90
CA PRO A 611 9.72 1.89 -47.55
C PRO A 611 9.94 0.98 -48.77
N PRO A 612 11.19 0.63 -49.11
CA PRO A 612 11.47 -0.35 -50.15
C PRO A 612 11.00 -1.76 -49.73
N ASP A 613 10.63 -2.57 -50.71
CA ASP A 613 10.14 -3.93 -50.49
C ASP A 613 11.20 -4.82 -49.83
N GLY A 614 10.81 -5.57 -48.79
CA GLY A 614 11.69 -6.51 -48.08
C GLY A 614 12.40 -5.94 -46.84
N TYR A 615 12.13 -4.68 -46.47
CA TYR A 615 12.71 -4.04 -45.28
C TYR A 615 11.67 -3.76 -44.18
N ARG A 616 12.08 -3.79 -42.91
CA ARG A 616 11.19 -3.49 -41.77
C ARG A 616 10.86 -2.00 -41.72
N THR A 617 9.60 -1.69 -41.39
CA THR A 617 9.09 -0.32 -41.24
C THR A 617 8.23 -0.18 -39.99
N CYS A 618 7.93 1.07 -39.62
CA CYS A 618 6.96 1.40 -38.58
C CYS A 618 6.13 2.62 -39.03
N SER A 619 5.03 2.91 -38.32
CA SER A 619 4.20 4.07 -38.67
C SER A 619 5.02 5.37 -38.60
N ALA A 620 5.02 6.15 -39.70
CA ALA A 620 5.74 7.43 -39.78
C ALA A 620 5.34 8.42 -38.67
N SER A 621 4.12 8.32 -38.14
CA SER A 621 3.65 9.13 -37.00
C SER A 621 4.41 8.89 -35.69
N ARG A 622 5.09 7.74 -35.57
CA ARG A 622 5.94 7.36 -34.41
C ARG A 622 7.34 7.96 -34.48
N HIS A 623 7.71 8.54 -35.61
CA HIS A 623 9.04 9.10 -35.84
C HIS A 623 8.97 10.62 -35.97
N LYS A 624 9.87 11.32 -35.29
CA LYS A 624 10.08 12.76 -35.43
C LYS A 624 11.46 12.98 -36.03
N SER A 625 11.51 13.56 -37.22
CA SER A 625 12.75 13.87 -37.93
C SER A 625 13.55 15.00 -37.28
N ASN A 626 12.89 15.84 -36.45
CA ASN A 626 13.52 17.00 -35.82
C ASN A 626 12.81 17.42 -34.52
N GLU A 627 13.50 18.24 -33.72
CA GLU A 627 12.95 18.90 -32.53
C GLU A 627 12.52 20.35 -32.84
N SER A 628 11.64 20.89 -31.98
CA SER A 628 11.13 22.25 -32.13
C SER A 628 12.22 23.33 -31.97
N ASP A 629 12.06 24.47 -32.65
CA ASP A 629 13.02 25.58 -32.58
C ASP A 629 13.14 26.17 -31.17
N THR A 630 12.06 26.09 -30.38
CA THR A 630 12.06 26.48 -28.97
C THR A 630 12.99 25.61 -28.13
N VAL A 631 12.99 24.29 -28.37
CA VAL A 631 13.90 23.35 -27.69
C VAL A 631 15.36 23.61 -28.10
N LYS A 632 15.61 23.93 -29.38
CA LYS A 632 16.96 24.23 -29.88
C LYS A 632 17.53 25.54 -29.33
N GLY A 633 16.67 26.54 -29.14
CA GLY A 633 17.05 27.85 -28.60
C GLY A 633 17.36 27.84 -27.10
N ASN A 634 16.90 26.84 -26.36
CA ASN A 634 17.15 26.72 -24.93
C ASN A 634 18.39 25.86 -24.64
N GLU A 635 19.43 26.46 -24.08
CA GLU A 635 20.71 25.79 -23.81
C GLU A 635 20.59 24.55 -22.91
N LYS A 636 19.71 24.59 -21.91
CA LYS A 636 19.46 23.44 -21.01
C LYS A 636 18.85 22.26 -21.78
N MET A 637 17.81 22.53 -22.57
CA MET A 637 17.09 21.50 -23.34
C MET A 637 17.91 20.96 -24.51
N ARG A 638 18.78 21.80 -25.10
CA ARG A 638 19.77 21.40 -26.10
C ARG A 638 20.80 20.44 -25.49
N ARG A 639 21.36 20.79 -24.33
CA ARG A 639 22.35 19.95 -23.63
C ARG A 639 21.77 18.58 -23.25
N GLU A 640 20.49 18.51 -22.92
CA GLU A 640 19.80 17.22 -22.69
C GLU A 640 19.74 16.32 -23.93
N ARG A 641 19.90 16.87 -25.15
CA ARG A 641 19.89 16.14 -26.43
C ARG A 641 21.26 16.04 -27.08
N THR A 642 22.26 16.72 -26.53
CA THR A 642 23.68 16.52 -26.85
C THR A 642 24.17 15.25 -26.18
N ARG A 643 24.69 14.32 -26.97
CA ARG A 643 25.11 13.00 -26.50
C ARG A 643 26.49 12.63 -27.06
N PRO A 644 27.28 11.88 -26.29
CA PRO A 644 28.62 11.47 -26.71
C PRO A 644 28.55 10.55 -27.93
N VAL A 645 29.50 10.72 -28.85
CA VAL A 645 29.72 9.88 -30.03
C VAL A 645 31.24 9.72 -30.27
N PRO A 646 31.70 8.67 -30.98
CA PRO A 646 33.11 8.54 -31.31
C PRO A 646 33.65 9.76 -32.05
N THR A 647 34.93 10.11 -31.82
CA THR A 647 35.59 11.27 -32.45
C THR A 647 35.69 11.17 -33.97
N GLU A 648 35.59 9.95 -34.50
CA GLU A 648 35.48 9.65 -35.93
C GLU A 648 34.18 10.22 -36.54
N VAL A 649 33.10 10.24 -35.76
CA VAL A 649 31.78 10.79 -36.16
C VAL A 649 31.79 12.31 -36.08
N ASP A 650 32.13 12.88 -34.93
CA ASP A 650 32.30 14.32 -34.72
C ASP A 650 33.58 14.60 -33.91
N PRO A 651 34.47 15.53 -34.36
CA PRO A 651 35.70 15.86 -33.64
C PRO A 651 35.51 16.33 -32.19
N ARG A 652 34.32 16.85 -31.84
CA ARG A 652 33.99 17.28 -30.47
C ARG A 652 33.72 16.10 -29.53
N GLY A 653 33.50 14.90 -30.07
CA GLY A 653 33.12 13.71 -29.31
C GLY A 653 31.66 13.72 -28.83
N GLU A 654 30.85 14.67 -29.29
CA GLU A 654 29.44 14.80 -28.95
C GLU A 654 28.64 15.39 -30.13
N VAL A 655 27.36 15.04 -30.24
CA VAL A 655 26.46 15.53 -31.29
C VAL A 655 25.05 15.77 -30.75
N GLU A 656 24.33 16.74 -31.31
CA GLU A 656 22.92 16.93 -30.99
C GLU A 656 22.01 15.92 -31.72
N MET A 657 21.32 15.09 -30.95
CA MET A 657 20.41 14.04 -31.46
C MET A 657 18.96 14.53 -31.50
N TRP A 658 18.59 15.21 -32.57
CA TRP A 658 17.23 15.78 -32.74
C TRP A 658 16.18 14.76 -33.16
N ALA A 659 16.58 13.79 -33.99
CA ALA A 659 15.68 12.75 -34.47
C ALA A 659 15.36 11.76 -33.34
N HIS A 660 14.08 11.41 -33.20
CA HIS A 660 13.65 10.51 -32.15
C HIS A 660 12.40 9.71 -32.48
N PHE A 661 12.28 8.56 -31.82
CA PHE A 661 11.08 7.72 -31.86
C PHE A 661 10.23 7.87 -30.60
N ALA A 662 8.93 7.72 -30.81
CA ALA A 662 7.87 7.84 -29.83
C ALA A 662 6.99 6.58 -29.85
N PRO A 663 7.01 5.72 -28.80
CA PRO A 663 6.20 4.50 -28.73
C PRO A 663 4.70 4.78 -28.85
N THR A 664 4.25 5.91 -28.29
CA THR A 664 2.86 6.36 -28.29
C THR A 664 2.78 7.80 -28.82
N HIS A 665 1.70 8.11 -29.57
CA HIS A 665 1.43 9.45 -30.10
C HIS A 665 0.56 10.28 -29.15
N CYS A 666 -0.18 9.61 -28.27
CA CYS A 666 -1.20 10.21 -27.41
C CYS A 666 -0.68 10.61 -26.02
N ASP A 667 0.47 10.07 -25.61
CA ASP A 667 1.03 10.26 -24.28
C ASP A 667 2.25 11.18 -24.34
N GLN A 668 2.14 12.32 -23.66
CA GLN A 668 3.17 13.35 -23.60
C GLN A 668 4.34 12.96 -22.68
N ASN A 669 4.13 12.01 -21.76
CA ASN A 669 5.15 11.52 -20.82
C ASN A 669 5.79 10.21 -21.29
N ALA A 670 5.35 9.67 -22.42
CA ALA A 670 5.89 8.44 -22.96
C ALA A 670 7.38 8.58 -23.30
N PRO A 671 8.17 7.51 -23.07
CA PRO A 671 9.61 7.57 -23.28
C PRO A 671 9.98 7.79 -24.73
N ARG A 672 11.20 8.30 -24.94
CA ARG A 672 11.72 8.64 -26.27
C ARG A 672 13.05 7.93 -26.51
N MET A 673 13.29 7.56 -27.76
CA MET A 673 14.59 7.06 -28.23
C MET A 673 15.20 8.07 -29.18
N HIS A 674 16.25 8.77 -28.74
CA HIS A 674 16.99 9.73 -29.57
C HIS A 674 18.19 9.04 -30.23
N TYR A 675 18.41 9.36 -31.50
CA TYR A 675 19.47 8.75 -32.29
C TYR A 675 20.07 9.73 -33.30
N TYR A 676 21.26 9.38 -33.77
CA TYR A 676 21.98 10.06 -34.84
C TYR A 676 22.41 9.07 -35.92
N PRO A 677 21.89 9.17 -37.15
CA PRO A 677 22.31 8.34 -38.27
C PRO A 677 23.54 8.95 -38.96
N ASP A 678 24.73 8.39 -38.75
CA ASP A 678 25.92 8.78 -39.52
C ASP A 678 25.99 7.96 -40.81
N THR A 679 25.47 8.54 -41.88
CA THR A 679 25.37 7.84 -43.18
C THR A 679 26.58 8.05 -44.09
N GLU A 680 27.54 8.88 -43.68
CA GLU A 680 28.67 9.28 -44.52
C GLU A 680 29.98 8.64 -44.05
N LYS A 681 30.35 8.79 -42.76
CA LYS A 681 31.66 8.37 -42.27
C LYS A 681 31.67 6.93 -41.82
N THR A 682 30.84 6.60 -40.82
CA THR A 682 30.81 5.28 -40.19
C THR A 682 29.74 4.36 -40.74
N ARG A 683 28.73 4.90 -41.44
CA ARG A 683 27.54 4.17 -41.93
C ARG A 683 26.81 3.43 -40.79
N LYS A 684 26.79 4.03 -39.60
CA LYS A 684 26.14 3.49 -38.39
C LYS A 684 25.13 4.47 -37.80
N VAL A 685 24.14 3.94 -37.11
CA VAL A 685 23.21 4.71 -36.30
C VAL A 685 23.63 4.64 -34.84
N TYR A 686 23.83 5.79 -34.22
CA TYR A 686 24.17 5.94 -32.81
C TYR A 686 22.93 6.29 -32.02
N ILE A 687 22.50 5.41 -31.12
CA ILE A 687 21.42 5.69 -30.16
C ILE A 687 22.07 6.31 -28.93
N GLY A 688 21.75 7.57 -28.63
CA GLY A 688 22.33 8.29 -27.49
C GLY A 688 21.40 8.46 -26.31
N TYR A 689 20.12 8.12 -26.44
CA TYR A 689 19.21 8.13 -25.30
C TYR A 689 18.01 7.19 -25.51
N ILE A 690 17.71 6.40 -24.50
CA ILE A 690 16.44 5.68 -24.33
C ILE A 690 15.99 5.90 -22.90
N GLY A 691 14.92 6.68 -22.69
CA GLY A 691 14.50 7.02 -21.35
C GLY A 691 13.25 7.88 -21.32
N ARG A 692 12.93 8.42 -20.14
CA ARG A 692 11.78 9.32 -19.91
C ARG A 692 11.78 10.47 -20.91
N HIS A 693 10.62 11.08 -21.10
CA HIS A 693 10.53 12.27 -21.95
C HIS A 693 11.50 13.37 -21.44
N LEU A 694 12.40 13.84 -22.29
CA LEU A 694 13.31 14.95 -21.96
C LEU A 694 12.52 16.26 -21.81
N THR A 695 13.06 17.23 -21.08
CA THR A 695 12.31 18.46 -20.81
C THR A 695 11.94 19.20 -22.10
N ASN A 696 10.74 19.77 -22.10
CA ASN A 696 10.18 20.60 -23.17
C ASN A 696 9.25 21.67 -22.56
N THR A 697 8.58 22.48 -23.38
CA THR A 697 7.70 23.57 -22.92
C THR A 697 6.39 23.12 -22.26
N LYS A 698 6.10 21.81 -22.19
CA LYS A 698 4.83 21.24 -21.69
C LYS A 698 5.00 20.30 -20.49
N THR A 699 6.21 19.81 -20.24
CA THR A 699 6.53 18.95 -19.08
C THR A 699 7.59 19.68 -18.24
N ASN A 700 7.18 20.17 -17.06
CA ASN A 700 8.07 20.77 -16.06
C ASN A 700 8.77 19.69 -15.23
#